data_AF-A0A812VAV0-F1
#
_entry.id   AF-A0A812VAV0-F1
#
_cell.length_a   1.000
_cell.length_b   1.000
_cell.length_c   1.000
_cell.angle_alpha   90.00
_cell.angle_beta   90.00
_cell.angle_gamma   90.00
#
_symmetry.space_group_name_H-M   'P 1'
#
loop_
_entity.id
_entity.type
_entity.pdbx_description
1 polymer ?
#
loop_
_entity_poly.entity_id
_entity_poly.type
_entity_poly.pdbx_seq_one_letter_code
_entity_poly.pdbx_strand_id
1 'polypeptide(L)'
;MALLAPLGCLPDPSNWVVDKIDTAANAAGDFMAGLIPSMSLDFSASAIDVLVPEKIFCETPLKTPGFDGAPCAVELGCQQSGRSPEPDNQVPPSAQVTKSVTRNPAVAGACHDIPMGDRFIQLGDWRLADVDGTHFSISHKDGWTAQIYKSDGTLHPTMWHAFGNSCRPIGPSKGIRFGFQFIEIGQFRLGAADDNLFSISHIYGWTVQAFRNDGTLHPSMHNAWGLWHRPEGMPVGVSFGDRFLQFGNFRIGDGNGHLFLITHRHSGNSIQIFRNDGTLHPYTWGQWTYLVNNRQPAAWTCKAVTEIAYGECKGDFGSFGDRFIQMGQWRLAAIDATHFSFSHKDGQTAVIYRDDGYVFYGPRTDYGAWHRPFGFPHGITFGEGFIQLGKWRLAAMDNDHLSISHQGGQTAQIFRQDGTLHPGPTTGWNSWAVHSAGPPADITFGDGFIQLGRFRIGDGDGTIFLVSHRFGHAIQIFRSDGTVHPYTGDMHTWMIKDRYTQWHCGSVQLMGSCPGITAGEDFLQIGDWRLAQSSLATHHQFRVTHRLGTMAAMYDAGGFLHAGPLADPDSWYLEAKEATNKVLFGDRFIQIGQWRLGEVDATHFSISHSSGAVGQIWRSDGTRHPHVNNYWDLWTGANYRPVGPPTGITFGDRFVQIGGFRIGDADGRHFSVAYKDGTTIEIFRDDGLAFGGPRNDYTTFGRSLRECWVV
;
A
#
# COMPACT_ATOMS: atom_id res chain seq x y z
N MET A 1 9.75 -38.54 -9.71
CA MET A 1 8.86 -38.05 -10.79
C MET A 1 9.12 -36.59 -11.22
N ALA A 2 9.88 -35.76 -10.49
CA ALA A 2 10.14 -34.36 -10.86
C ALA A 2 11.20 -34.15 -11.99
N LEU A 3 11.87 -35.20 -12.46
CA LEU A 3 12.94 -35.11 -13.48
C LEU A 3 12.47 -35.32 -14.93
N LEU A 4 11.18 -35.61 -15.16
CA LEU A 4 10.66 -35.97 -16.50
C LEU A 4 9.90 -34.85 -17.22
N ALA A 5 9.61 -33.73 -16.54
CA ALA A 5 8.84 -32.61 -17.13
C ALA A 5 9.49 -31.94 -18.37
N PRO A 6 10.82 -31.85 -18.54
CA PRO A 6 11.41 -31.20 -19.72
C PRO A 6 11.43 -32.07 -21.00
N LEU A 7 11.13 -33.37 -20.90
CA LEU A 7 11.30 -34.32 -22.02
C LEU A 7 10.12 -34.35 -23.00
N GLY A 8 8.98 -33.77 -22.64
CA GLY A 8 7.79 -33.69 -23.50
C GLY A 8 7.90 -32.72 -24.68
N CYS A 9 9.00 -31.97 -24.79
CA CYS A 9 9.18 -30.91 -25.80
C CYS A 9 10.09 -31.30 -26.97
N LEU A 10 10.57 -32.55 -27.05
CA LEU A 10 11.36 -33.02 -28.19
C LEU A 10 10.45 -33.72 -29.22
N PRO A 11 10.45 -33.29 -30.49
CA PRO A 11 9.80 -34.05 -31.54
C PRO A 11 10.61 -35.33 -31.79
N ASP A 12 10.03 -36.45 -31.39
CA ASP A 12 10.44 -37.84 -31.68
C ASP A 12 11.77 -38.31 -31.04
N PRO A 13 11.79 -38.59 -29.71
CA PRO A 13 12.93 -39.24 -29.10
C PRO A 13 12.88 -40.73 -29.45
N SER A 14 13.69 -41.16 -30.41
CA SER A 14 13.92 -42.59 -30.66
C SER A 14 14.23 -43.30 -29.32
N ASN A 15 13.56 -44.43 -29.07
CA ASN A 15 13.57 -45.22 -27.82
C ASN A 15 14.94 -45.45 -27.16
N TRP A 16 16.05 -45.28 -27.89
CA TRP A 16 17.41 -45.44 -27.41
C TRP A 16 17.84 -44.43 -26.33
N VAL A 17 17.39 -43.17 -26.36
CA VAL A 17 17.84 -42.14 -25.39
C VAL A 17 17.15 -42.33 -24.03
N VAL A 18 15.87 -42.71 -24.05
CA VAL A 18 15.09 -42.96 -22.83
C VAL A 18 15.66 -44.18 -22.09
N ASP A 19 15.98 -45.26 -22.80
CA ASP A 19 16.57 -46.48 -22.21
C ASP A 19 17.93 -46.22 -21.53
N LYS A 20 18.78 -45.37 -22.12
CA LYS A 20 20.08 -45.00 -21.55
C LYS A 20 19.94 -44.20 -20.27
N ILE A 21 18.95 -43.30 -20.20
CA ILE A 21 18.68 -42.46 -19.03
C ILE A 21 18.05 -43.29 -17.92
N ASP A 22 17.11 -44.18 -18.23
CA ASP A 22 16.49 -45.07 -17.25
C ASP A 22 17.52 -46.05 -16.67
N THR A 23 18.43 -46.56 -17.50
CA THR A 23 19.54 -47.40 -17.03
C THR A 23 20.46 -46.65 -16.06
N ALA A 24 20.78 -45.38 -16.36
CA ALA A 24 21.63 -44.55 -15.49
C ALA A 24 20.91 -44.16 -14.18
N ALA A 25 19.62 -43.85 -14.25
CA ALA A 25 18.80 -43.52 -13.09
C ALA A 25 18.63 -44.71 -12.14
N ASN A 26 18.44 -45.91 -12.68
CA ASN A 26 18.35 -47.14 -11.89
C ASN A 26 19.70 -47.50 -11.24
N ALA A 27 20.81 -47.36 -11.98
CA ALA A 27 22.14 -47.57 -11.41
C ALA A 27 22.48 -46.58 -10.28
N ALA A 28 22.02 -45.33 -10.39
CA ALA A 28 22.17 -44.33 -9.32
C ALA A 28 21.27 -44.63 -8.11
N GLY A 29 20.06 -45.15 -8.34
CA GLY A 29 19.15 -45.61 -7.31
C GLY A 29 19.72 -46.78 -6.49
N ASP A 30 20.29 -47.77 -7.17
CA ASP A 30 20.89 -48.94 -6.51
C ASP A 30 22.14 -48.57 -5.70
N PHE A 31 22.95 -47.62 -6.19
CA PHE A 31 24.10 -47.09 -5.44
C PHE A 31 23.66 -46.36 -4.16
N MET A 32 22.57 -45.59 -4.24
CA MET A 32 22.01 -44.89 -3.07
C MET A 32 21.36 -45.85 -2.08
N ALA A 33 20.68 -46.90 -2.54
CA ALA A 33 20.07 -47.90 -1.66
C ALA A 33 21.11 -48.68 -0.82
N GLY A 34 22.31 -48.88 -1.35
CA GLY A 34 23.43 -49.49 -0.64
C GLY A 34 24.00 -48.66 0.53
N LEU A 35 23.73 -47.34 0.56
CA LEU A 35 24.23 -46.41 1.58
C LEU A 35 23.27 -46.25 2.78
N ILE A 36 22.07 -46.83 2.71
CA ILE A 36 20.97 -46.61 3.67
C ILE A 36 21.13 -47.34 5.03
N PRO A 37 21.88 -48.45 5.21
CA PRO A 37 21.97 -49.09 6.54
C PRO A 37 22.76 -48.30 7.60
N SER A 38 23.50 -47.24 7.23
CA SER A 38 24.36 -46.49 8.18
C SER A 38 23.78 -45.14 8.65
N MET A 39 22.58 -44.77 8.23
CA MET A 39 21.96 -43.50 8.64
C MET A 39 20.58 -43.78 9.24
N SER A 40 20.50 -43.78 10.57
CA SER A 40 19.24 -43.84 11.33
C SER A 40 18.37 -42.61 11.07
N LEU A 41 17.78 -42.52 9.89
CA LEU A 41 16.84 -41.48 9.50
C LEU A 41 15.42 -42.03 9.65
N ASP A 42 14.65 -41.35 10.48
CA ASP A 42 13.22 -41.60 10.69
C ASP A 42 12.43 -40.98 9.52
N PHE A 43 11.82 -41.82 8.70
CA PHE A 43 11.02 -41.43 7.53
C PHE A 43 9.51 -41.32 7.84
N SER A 44 9.12 -41.21 9.12
CA SER A 44 7.72 -40.98 9.50
C SER A 44 7.24 -39.53 9.34
N ALA A 45 8.12 -38.61 8.91
CA ALA A 45 7.75 -37.23 8.59
C ALA A 45 7.07 -37.12 7.22
N SER A 46 5.92 -36.46 7.17
CA SER A 46 5.18 -36.13 5.94
C SER A 46 6.08 -35.43 4.93
N ALA A 47 6.03 -35.90 3.67
CA ALA A 47 6.84 -35.39 2.58
C ALA A 47 6.74 -33.86 2.44
N ILE A 48 7.91 -33.21 2.41
CA ILE A 48 8.06 -31.79 2.08
C ILE A 48 7.71 -31.64 0.59
N ASP A 49 6.63 -30.92 0.28
CA ASP A 49 6.36 -30.41 -1.06
C ASP A 49 7.46 -29.39 -1.41
N VAL A 50 8.38 -29.81 -2.27
CA VAL A 50 9.37 -28.90 -2.86
C VAL A 50 8.63 -28.04 -3.88
N LEU A 51 8.42 -26.78 -3.53
CA LEU A 51 7.82 -25.75 -4.39
C LEU A 51 8.56 -25.70 -5.74
N VAL A 52 7.84 -26.01 -6.81
CA VAL A 52 8.28 -25.81 -8.19
C VAL A 52 8.37 -24.29 -8.44
N PRO A 53 9.46 -23.76 -9.02
CA PRO A 53 9.55 -22.34 -9.34
C PRO A 53 8.47 -21.96 -10.36
N GLU A 54 7.57 -21.03 -9.99
CA GLU A 54 6.36 -20.71 -10.76
C GLU A 54 6.59 -19.86 -12.02
N LYS A 55 7.83 -19.39 -12.30
CA LYS A 55 8.16 -18.67 -13.55
C LYS A 55 9.60 -18.89 -13.98
N ILE A 56 9.79 -19.43 -15.19
CA ILE A 56 11.06 -19.41 -15.92
C ILE A 56 10.91 -18.33 -17.00
N PHE A 57 11.75 -17.29 -16.96
CA PHE A 57 11.78 -16.27 -18.01
C PHE A 57 12.68 -16.77 -19.17
N CYS A 58 12.14 -16.80 -20.40
CA CYS A 58 12.92 -17.04 -21.61
C CYS A 58 13.78 -15.79 -21.92
N GLU A 59 15.09 -15.80 -21.63
CA GLU A 59 16.00 -14.71 -22.03
C GLU A 59 16.23 -14.68 -23.55
N THR A 60 16.14 -15.83 -24.23
CA THR A 60 16.21 -15.93 -25.71
C THR A 60 15.43 -17.15 -26.20
N PRO A 61 14.46 -17.02 -27.13
CA PRO A 61 13.72 -18.18 -27.64
C PRO A 61 14.61 -19.04 -28.55
N LEU A 62 14.66 -20.35 -28.29
CA LEU A 62 15.29 -21.32 -29.19
C LEU A 62 14.50 -21.35 -30.51
N LYS A 63 15.15 -21.01 -31.63
CA LYS A 63 14.54 -20.99 -32.97
C LYS A 63 14.51 -22.38 -33.60
N THR A 64 13.84 -23.33 -32.95
CA THR A 64 13.63 -24.67 -33.54
C THR A 64 12.38 -24.63 -34.42
N PRO A 65 12.46 -25.07 -35.69
CA PRO A 65 11.28 -25.17 -36.55
C PRO A 65 10.19 -26.04 -35.90
N GLY A 66 8.97 -25.49 -35.79
CA GLY A 66 7.82 -26.17 -35.18
C GLY A 66 7.52 -25.79 -33.72
N PHE A 67 8.42 -25.09 -33.03
CA PHE A 67 8.20 -24.67 -31.62
C PHE A 67 6.99 -23.72 -31.47
N ASP A 68 6.82 -22.77 -32.39
CA ASP A 68 5.73 -21.78 -32.35
C ASP A 68 4.32 -22.41 -32.48
N GLY A 69 4.24 -23.64 -33.01
CA GLY A 69 2.99 -24.39 -33.17
C GLY A 69 2.72 -25.41 -32.06
N ALA A 70 3.63 -25.58 -31.09
CA ALA A 70 3.48 -26.57 -30.03
C ALA A 70 2.55 -26.05 -28.91
N PRO A 71 1.64 -26.88 -28.34
CA PRO A 71 0.72 -26.46 -27.27
C PRO A 71 1.41 -25.85 -26.04
N CYS A 72 2.63 -26.31 -25.72
CA CYS A 72 3.42 -25.81 -24.59
C CYS A 72 3.99 -24.39 -24.80
N ALA A 73 4.10 -23.90 -26.03
CA ALA A 73 4.56 -22.53 -26.30
C ALA A 73 3.54 -21.47 -25.84
N VAL A 74 2.26 -21.82 -25.79
CA VAL A 74 1.17 -20.99 -25.22
C VAL A 74 1.25 -20.97 -23.69
N GLU A 75 1.57 -22.11 -23.08
CA GLU A 75 1.64 -22.26 -21.62
C GLU A 75 2.84 -21.54 -21.00
N LEU A 76 3.95 -21.43 -21.73
CA LEU A 76 5.18 -20.76 -21.28
C LEU A 76 5.22 -19.25 -21.59
N GLY A 77 4.26 -18.70 -22.32
CA GLY A 77 4.16 -17.27 -22.61
C GLY A 77 5.25 -16.68 -23.51
N CYS A 78 6.09 -17.51 -24.15
CA CYS A 78 7.25 -17.05 -24.93
C CYS A 78 6.92 -16.67 -26.40
N GLN A 79 5.64 -16.66 -26.82
CA GLN A 79 5.22 -16.37 -28.21
C GLN A 79 5.50 -14.93 -28.69
N GLN A 80 5.72 -13.96 -27.79
CA GLN A 80 5.89 -12.54 -28.16
C GLN A 80 7.20 -11.90 -27.71
N SER A 81 8.10 -12.65 -27.07
CA SER A 81 9.41 -12.11 -26.68
C SER A 81 10.27 -11.86 -27.93
N GLY A 82 10.66 -10.60 -28.16
CA GLY A 82 11.61 -10.22 -29.21
C GLY A 82 11.04 -9.82 -30.57
N ARG A 83 9.73 -9.53 -30.69
CA ARG A 83 9.16 -8.93 -31.92
C ARG A 83 8.83 -7.45 -31.69
N SER A 84 9.29 -6.57 -32.58
CA SER A 84 8.80 -5.18 -32.62
C SER A 84 7.31 -5.17 -33.01
N PRO A 85 6.48 -4.29 -32.43
CA PRO A 85 5.08 -4.19 -32.81
C PRO A 85 4.96 -3.69 -34.26
N GLU A 86 4.13 -4.36 -35.07
CA GLU A 86 3.78 -3.85 -36.39
C GLU A 86 2.89 -2.60 -36.25
N PRO A 87 3.13 -1.56 -37.07
CA PRO A 87 2.35 -0.34 -37.04
C PRO A 87 1.02 -0.56 -37.77
N ASP A 88 -0.05 -0.91 -37.03
CA ASP A 88 -1.46 -0.51 -37.30
C ASP A 88 -2.55 -1.46 -36.75
N ASN A 89 -2.23 -2.50 -35.97
CA ASN A 89 -3.28 -3.33 -35.36
C ASN A 89 -3.53 -2.96 -33.88
N GLN A 90 -4.75 -2.48 -33.59
CA GLN A 90 -5.25 -2.37 -32.21
C GLN A 90 -5.26 -3.76 -31.56
N VAL A 91 -4.38 -3.94 -30.58
CA VAL A 91 -4.31 -5.13 -29.74
C VAL A 91 -5.59 -5.17 -28.89
N PRO A 92 -6.45 -6.20 -29.00
CA PRO A 92 -7.56 -6.36 -28.06
C PRO A 92 -7.00 -6.58 -26.65
N PRO A 93 -7.64 -6.03 -25.60
CA PRO A 93 -7.16 -6.15 -24.23
C PRO A 93 -7.00 -7.63 -23.87
N SER A 94 -5.88 -7.94 -23.22
CA SER A 94 -5.55 -9.29 -22.76
C SER A 94 -6.69 -9.84 -21.90
N ALA A 95 -7.10 -11.08 -22.21
CA ALA A 95 -8.09 -11.81 -21.42
C ALA A 95 -7.60 -11.89 -19.96
N GLN A 96 -8.32 -11.25 -19.05
CA GLN A 96 -8.00 -11.30 -17.63
C GLN A 96 -8.30 -12.70 -17.10
N VAL A 97 -7.25 -13.46 -16.81
CA VAL A 97 -7.34 -14.71 -16.06
C VAL A 97 -7.67 -14.38 -14.61
N THR A 98 -8.94 -14.48 -14.24
CA THR A 98 -9.41 -14.39 -12.85
C THR A 98 -8.98 -15.63 -12.08
N LYS A 99 -7.80 -15.60 -11.46
CA LYS A 99 -7.37 -16.63 -10.50
C LYS A 99 -7.97 -16.29 -9.13
N SER A 100 -8.97 -17.06 -8.70
CA SER A 100 -9.51 -16.99 -7.35
C SER A 100 -8.48 -17.53 -6.35
N VAL A 101 -7.85 -16.63 -5.58
CA VAL A 101 -6.97 -17.02 -4.47
C VAL A 101 -7.83 -17.70 -3.40
N THR A 102 -7.63 -19.00 -3.19
CA THR A 102 -8.28 -19.72 -2.09
C THR A 102 -7.56 -19.35 -0.79
N ARG A 103 -8.16 -18.46 0.02
CA ARG A 103 -7.62 -18.09 1.33
C ARG A 103 -7.76 -19.24 2.32
N ASN A 104 -6.74 -19.42 3.15
CA ASN A 104 -6.74 -20.35 4.28
C ASN A 104 -7.93 -20.04 5.24
N PRO A 105 -8.89 -20.95 5.44
CA PRO A 105 -10.09 -20.69 6.24
C PRO A 105 -9.83 -20.49 7.74
N ALA A 106 -8.64 -20.85 8.24
CA ALA A 106 -8.31 -20.76 9.67
C ALA A 106 -8.10 -19.33 10.19
N VAL A 107 -7.85 -18.33 9.32
CA VAL A 107 -7.60 -16.92 9.73
C VAL A 107 -8.88 -16.06 9.62
N ALA A 108 -10.00 -16.63 9.17
CA ALA A 108 -11.28 -15.93 9.05
C ALA A 108 -12.07 -15.80 10.37
N GLY A 109 -11.51 -16.29 11.48
CA GLY A 109 -12.21 -16.43 12.78
C GLY A 109 -12.22 -15.21 13.71
N ALA A 110 -11.76 -14.02 13.30
CA ALA A 110 -11.64 -12.88 14.24
C ALA A 110 -12.03 -11.50 13.68
N CYS A 111 -12.95 -11.44 12.69
CA CYS A 111 -13.85 -10.29 12.57
C CYS A 111 -15.10 -10.64 13.40
N HIS A 112 -15.08 -10.40 14.70
CA HIS A 112 -16.28 -10.59 15.53
C HIS A 112 -17.44 -9.70 15.02
N ASP A 113 -18.67 -10.16 15.22
CA ASP A 113 -19.97 -9.48 15.09
C ASP A 113 -20.56 -9.00 13.75
N ILE A 114 -19.95 -9.28 12.58
CA ILE A 114 -20.72 -9.24 11.33
C ILE A 114 -20.76 -10.62 10.70
N PRO A 115 -21.83 -11.39 10.96
CA PRO A 115 -21.96 -12.71 10.37
C PRO A 115 -22.01 -12.60 8.84
N MET A 116 -21.14 -13.35 8.17
CA MET A 116 -21.10 -13.45 6.71
C MET A 116 -21.34 -14.90 6.30
N GLY A 117 -21.53 -15.12 5.02
CA GLY A 117 -21.48 -16.45 4.44
C GLY A 117 -21.33 -16.37 2.93
N ASP A 118 -21.85 -17.38 2.23
CA ASP A 118 -21.79 -17.40 0.77
C ASP A 118 -22.67 -16.33 0.14
N ARG A 119 -22.00 -15.27 -0.34
CA ARG A 119 -22.58 -14.09 -1.00
C ARG A 119 -23.64 -13.40 -0.16
N PHE A 120 -23.45 -13.34 1.17
CA PHE A 120 -24.29 -12.52 2.04
C PHE A 120 -23.54 -11.96 3.24
N ILE A 121 -24.12 -10.89 3.79
CA ILE A 121 -23.73 -10.24 5.05
C ILE A 121 -24.97 -10.08 5.91
N GLN A 122 -24.83 -10.28 7.21
CA GLN A 122 -25.88 -10.12 8.19
C GLN A 122 -25.59 -8.89 9.08
N LEU A 123 -26.58 -8.01 9.18
CA LEU A 123 -26.59 -6.83 10.04
C LEU A 123 -27.73 -7.00 11.03
N GLY A 124 -27.43 -7.53 12.22
CA GLY A 124 -28.43 -7.89 13.21
C GLY A 124 -29.41 -8.95 12.70
N ASP A 125 -30.68 -8.59 12.59
CA ASP A 125 -31.77 -9.46 12.13
C ASP A 125 -31.99 -9.41 10.61
N TRP A 126 -31.16 -8.65 9.90
CA TRP A 126 -31.27 -8.42 8.47
C TRP A 126 -30.10 -9.00 7.69
N ARG A 127 -30.35 -9.46 6.46
CA ARG A 127 -29.34 -9.96 5.53
C ARG A 127 -29.39 -9.22 4.20
N LEU A 128 -28.20 -8.95 3.68
CA LEU A 128 -27.95 -8.41 2.36
C LEU A 128 -27.25 -9.51 1.56
N ALA A 129 -27.82 -9.95 0.44
CA ALA A 129 -27.30 -11.10 -0.28
C ALA A 129 -27.49 -11.02 -1.78
N ASP A 130 -26.48 -11.49 -2.52
CA ASP A 130 -26.66 -11.96 -3.89
C ASP A 130 -27.23 -13.39 -3.85
N VAL A 131 -28.45 -13.53 -4.35
CA VAL A 131 -29.21 -14.77 -4.27
C VAL A 131 -28.73 -15.77 -5.31
N ASP A 132 -28.65 -15.35 -6.57
CA ASP A 132 -28.44 -16.25 -7.71
C ASP A 132 -27.55 -15.65 -8.83
N GLY A 133 -26.87 -14.54 -8.56
CA GLY A 133 -26.11 -13.76 -9.54
C GLY A 133 -26.98 -12.71 -10.24
N THR A 134 -28.28 -12.95 -10.37
CA THR A 134 -29.21 -12.03 -11.05
C THR A 134 -30.12 -11.24 -10.11
N HIS A 135 -30.20 -11.64 -8.84
CA HIS A 135 -31.02 -11.01 -7.83
C HIS A 135 -30.21 -10.69 -6.57
N PHE A 136 -30.20 -9.43 -6.16
CA PHE A 136 -29.73 -9.00 -4.85
C PHE A 136 -30.91 -8.66 -3.95
N SER A 137 -30.82 -8.98 -2.67
CA SER A 137 -31.96 -8.86 -1.74
C SER A 137 -31.56 -8.29 -0.38
N ILE A 138 -32.51 -7.56 0.22
CA ILE A 138 -32.49 -7.16 1.63
C ILE A 138 -33.64 -7.92 2.31
N SER A 139 -33.31 -8.85 3.21
CA SER A 139 -34.29 -9.76 3.83
C SER A 139 -34.15 -9.81 5.36
N HIS A 140 -35.26 -9.94 6.06
CA HIS A 140 -35.32 -10.12 7.51
C HIS A 140 -35.25 -11.60 7.91
N LYS A 141 -34.80 -11.90 9.13
CA LYS A 141 -34.70 -13.27 9.66
C LYS A 141 -36.04 -14.02 9.67
N ASP A 142 -37.15 -13.30 9.80
CA ASP A 142 -38.52 -13.85 9.80
C ASP A 142 -38.97 -14.36 8.42
N GLY A 143 -38.09 -14.30 7.41
CA GLY A 143 -38.36 -14.83 6.06
C GLY A 143 -39.04 -13.83 5.13
N TRP A 144 -39.18 -12.57 5.52
CA TRP A 144 -39.70 -11.51 4.67
C TRP A 144 -38.56 -10.83 3.89
N THR A 145 -38.76 -10.61 2.59
CA THR A 145 -37.83 -9.86 1.74
C THR A 145 -38.37 -8.46 1.50
N ALA A 146 -37.61 -7.44 1.91
CA ALA A 146 -38.02 -6.06 1.83
C ALA A 146 -37.85 -5.45 0.43
N GLN A 147 -36.73 -5.76 -0.22
CA GLN A 147 -36.45 -5.29 -1.58
C GLN A 147 -35.60 -6.30 -2.32
N ILE A 148 -35.92 -6.49 -3.60
CA ILE A 148 -35.11 -7.26 -4.54
C ILE A 148 -34.69 -6.35 -5.69
N TYR A 149 -33.41 -6.44 -6.03
CA TYR A 149 -32.68 -5.68 -7.03
C TYR A 149 -32.27 -6.65 -8.14
N LYS A 150 -32.69 -6.41 -9.38
CA LYS A 150 -32.37 -7.30 -10.50
C LYS A 150 -31.13 -6.83 -11.25
N SER A 151 -30.41 -7.78 -11.84
CA SER A 151 -29.24 -7.54 -12.68
C SER A 151 -29.53 -6.73 -13.94
N ASP A 152 -30.80 -6.66 -14.35
CA ASP A 152 -31.30 -5.85 -15.47
C ASP A 152 -31.50 -4.36 -15.11
N GLY A 153 -31.14 -3.97 -13.88
CA GLY A 153 -31.27 -2.60 -13.41
C GLY A 153 -32.65 -2.27 -12.82
N THR A 154 -33.60 -3.20 -12.82
CA THR A 154 -34.96 -2.94 -12.31
C THR A 154 -35.21 -3.51 -10.91
N LEU A 155 -36.22 -2.98 -10.21
CA LEU A 155 -36.68 -3.51 -8.93
C LEU A 155 -37.75 -4.59 -9.16
N HIS A 156 -37.76 -5.61 -8.32
CA HIS A 156 -38.83 -6.60 -8.35
C HIS A 156 -40.14 -5.99 -7.78
N PRO A 157 -41.31 -6.16 -8.42
CA PRO A 157 -42.54 -5.43 -8.09
C PRO A 157 -43.29 -5.93 -6.84
N THR A 158 -42.93 -7.11 -6.31
CA THR A 158 -43.67 -7.74 -5.21
C THR A 158 -42.75 -8.28 -4.12
N MET A 159 -43.17 -8.12 -2.86
CA MET A 159 -42.55 -8.73 -1.66
C MET A 159 -42.77 -10.25 -1.68
N TRP A 160 -41.70 -11.05 -1.54
CA TRP A 160 -41.75 -12.52 -1.62
C TRP A 160 -41.03 -13.16 -0.43
N HIS A 161 -41.57 -14.27 0.06
CA HIS A 161 -40.89 -15.15 1.02
C HIS A 161 -39.75 -15.98 0.39
N ALA A 162 -39.79 -16.19 -0.93
CA ALA A 162 -38.88 -17.13 -1.61
C ALA A 162 -37.42 -16.64 -1.70
N PHE A 163 -37.16 -15.34 -1.48
CA PHE A 163 -35.82 -14.74 -1.54
C PHE A 163 -35.23 -14.46 -0.14
N GLY A 164 -35.84 -15.04 0.91
CA GLY A 164 -35.31 -14.97 2.26
C GLY A 164 -34.00 -15.74 2.37
N ASN A 165 -32.90 -15.04 2.67
CA ASN A 165 -31.59 -15.68 2.81
C ASN A 165 -31.35 -16.23 4.21
N SER A 166 -32.34 -16.21 5.11
CA SER A 166 -32.18 -16.62 6.52
C SER A 166 -31.79 -18.10 6.67
N CYS A 167 -32.10 -18.94 5.69
CA CYS A 167 -31.71 -20.36 5.66
C CYS A 167 -30.23 -20.59 5.32
N ARG A 168 -29.51 -19.61 4.76
CA ARG A 168 -28.07 -19.76 4.44
C ARG A 168 -27.27 -19.83 5.74
N PRO A 169 -26.38 -20.82 5.92
CA PRO A 169 -25.55 -20.87 7.13
C PRO A 169 -24.56 -19.71 7.15
N ILE A 170 -24.35 -19.14 8.34
CA ILE A 170 -23.20 -18.27 8.60
C ILE A 170 -21.93 -19.10 8.42
N GLY A 171 -20.94 -18.56 7.73
CA GLY A 171 -19.72 -19.27 7.39
C GLY A 171 -18.68 -18.36 6.73
N PRO A 172 -17.74 -18.92 5.96
CA PRO A 172 -16.74 -18.11 5.25
C PRO A 172 -17.40 -17.08 4.33
N SER A 173 -16.83 -15.88 4.24
CA SER A 173 -17.29 -14.75 3.43
C SER A 173 -17.04 -14.95 1.92
N LYS A 174 -17.52 -16.07 1.36
CA LYS A 174 -17.36 -16.39 -0.06
C LYS A 174 -18.11 -15.36 -0.91
N GLY A 175 -17.44 -14.87 -1.96
CA GLY A 175 -18.02 -13.87 -2.85
C GLY A 175 -18.23 -12.50 -2.20
N ILE A 176 -17.54 -12.18 -1.09
CA ILE A 176 -17.52 -10.83 -0.52
C ILE A 176 -16.17 -10.19 -0.86
N ARG A 177 -16.19 -9.02 -1.50
CA ARG A 177 -14.98 -8.23 -1.80
C ARG A 177 -15.19 -6.77 -1.42
N PHE A 178 -14.11 -6.00 -1.45
CA PHE A 178 -14.11 -4.61 -1.02
C PHE A 178 -13.41 -3.73 -2.04
N GLY A 179 -13.67 -2.43 -1.93
CA GLY A 179 -12.86 -1.39 -2.55
C GLY A 179 -13.23 -0.02 -1.97
N PHE A 180 -12.88 1.04 -2.69
CA PHE A 180 -13.09 2.41 -2.21
C PHE A 180 -14.59 2.75 -2.07
N GLN A 181 -15.03 2.89 -0.82
CA GLN A 181 -16.41 3.19 -0.40
C GLN A 181 -17.45 2.22 -0.98
N PHE A 182 -17.07 0.97 -1.27
CA PHE A 182 -18.02 -0.06 -1.67
C PHE A 182 -17.69 -1.43 -1.08
N ILE A 183 -18.73 -2.24 -1.03
CA ILE A 183 -18.65 -3.68 -0.80
C ILE A 183 -19.24 -4.40 -2.00
N GLU A 184 -18.58 -5.46 -2.43
CA GLU A 184 -19.07 -6.39 -3.44
C GLU A 184 -19.62 -7.63 -2.75
N ILE A 185 -20.85 -7.99 -3.07
CA ILE A 185 -21.54 -9.18 -2.57
C ILE A 185 -22.02 -9.95 -3.81
N GLY A 186 -21.31 -11.03 -4.14
CA GLY A 186 -21.52 -11.78 -5.37
C GLY A 186 -21.30 -10.92 -6.61
N GLN A 187 -22.33 -10.75 -7.44
CA GLN A 187 -22.26 -9.93 -8.66
C GLN A 187 -22.76 -8.49 -8.48
N PHE A 188 -23.00 -8.06 -7.24
CA PHE A 188 -23.51 -6.73 -6.91
C PHE A 188 -22.53 -5.94 -6.06
N ARG A 189 -22.45 -4.63 -6.32
CA ARG A 189 -21.71 -3.66 -5.50
C ARG A 189 -22.67 -2.67 -4.85
N LEU A 190 -22.44 -2.42 -3.58
CA LEU A 190 -23.15 -1.44 -2.76
C LEU A 190 -22.14 -0.45 -2.19
N GLY A 191 -22.42 0.85 -2.27
CA GLY A 191 -21.43 1.84 -1.85
C GLY A 191 -21.79 3.27 -2.19
N ALA A 192 -21.02 4.21 -1.64
CA ALA A 192 -21.17 5.63 -1.95
C ALA A 192 -20.55 5.93 -3.31
N ALA A 193 -21.37 6.27 -4.30
CA ALA A 193 -20.92 6.72 -5.62
C ALA A 193 -20.25 8.11 -5.55
N ASP A 194 -20.67 8.94 -4.58
CA ASP A 194 -20.01 10.17 -4.14
C ASP A 194 -20.54 10.55 -2.75
N ASP A 195 -20.27 11.78 -2.26
CA ASP A 195 -20.75 12.26 -0.96
C ASP A 195 -22.27 12.43 -0.89
N ASN A 196 -22.97 12.52 -2.02
CA ASN A 196 -24.39 12.82 -2.12
C ASN A 196 -25.21 11.66 -2.71
N LEU A 197 -24.57 10.58 -3.16
CA LEU A 197 -25.21 9.46 -3.80
C LEU A 197 -24.68 8.10 -3.32
N PHE A 198 -25.58 7.23 -2.82
CA PHE A 198 -25.32 5.81 -2.57
C PHE A 198 -25.94 4.95 -3.67
N SER A 199 -25.27 3.89 -4.09
CA SER A 199 -25.60 3.12 -5.28
C SER A 199 -25.57 1.62 -4.99
N ILE A 200 -26.52 0.90 -5.59
CA ILE A 200 -26.53 -0.56 -5.71
C ILE A 200 -26.44 -0.89 -7.19
N SER A 201 -25.37 -1.55 -7.62
CA SER A 201 -25.06 -1.77 -9.04
C SER A 201 -24.61 -3.20 -9.34
N HIS A 202 -24.98 -3.71 -10.50
CA HIS A 202 -24.66 -5.05 -10.96
C HIS A 202 -23.46 -5.06 -11.92
N ILE A 203 -22.72 -6.17 -12.02
CA ILE A 203 -21.53 -6.30 -12.89
C ILE A 203 -21.80 -6.02 -14.37
N TYR A 204 -23.05 -6.14 -14.81
CA TYR A 204 -23.49 -5.74 -16.15
C TYR A 204 -23.50 -4.21 -16.38
N GLY A 205 -23.01 -3.42 -15.42
CA GLY A 205 -22.90 -1.96 -15.52
C GLY A 205 -24.18 -1.20 -15.14
N TRP A 206 -25.24 -1.91 -14.76
CA TRP A 206 -26.51 -1.29 -14.38
C TRP A 206 -26.52 -0.85 -12.91
N THR A 207 -26.83 0.43 -12.67
CA THR A 207 -27.22 0.90 -11.34
C THR A 207 -28.70 0.60 -11.13
N VAL A 208 -29.00 -0.31 -10.20
CA VAL A 208 -30.36 -0.79 -9.93
C VAL A 208 -31.15 0.25 -9.13
N GLN A 209 -30.51 0.86 -8.14
CA GLN A 209 -31.09 1.93 -7.36
C GLN A 209 -29.99 2.86 -6.85
N ALA A 210 -30.27 4.16 -6.88
CA ALA A 210 -29.42 5.17 -6.28
C ALA A 210 -30.21 6.05 -5.30
N PHE A 211 -29.55 6.39 -4.21
CA PHE A 211 -30.11 6.98 -3.00
C PHE A 211 -29.43 8.32 -2.78
N ARG A 212 -30.18 9.41 -2.79
CA ARG A 212 -29.64 10.75 -2.64
C ARG A 212 -29.60 11.17 -1.17
N ASN A 213 -28.61 11.98 -0.81
CA ASN A 213 -28.47 12.55 0.52
C ASN A 213 -29.67 13.41 0.97
N ASP A 214 -30.48 13.92 0.03
CA ASP A 214 -31.70 14.70 0.26
C ASP A 214 -32.91 13.84 0.69
N GLY A 215 -32.73 12.52 0.81
CA GLY A 215 -33.79 11.59 1.22
C GLY A 215 -34.65 11.08 0.05
N THR A 216 -34.32 11.45 -1.19
CA THR A 216 -35.02 10.98 -2.39
C THR A 216 -34.30 9.82 -3.07
N LEU A 217 -35.04 9.07 -3.88
CA LEU A 217 -34.48 8.09 -4.81
C LEU A 217 -34.17 8.76 -6.14
N HIS A 218 -33.08 8.35 -6.77
CA HIS A 218 -32.82 8.74 -8.14
C HIS A 218 -33.87 8.11 -9.08
N PRO A 219 -34.57 8.88 -9.94
CA PRO A 219 -35.71 8.39 -10.72
C PRO A 219 -35.34 7.49 -11.92
N SER A 220 -34.05 7.26 -12.19
CA SER A 220 -33.61 6.57 -13.41
C SER A 220 -32.57 5.47 -13.16
N MET A 221 -32.81 4.34 -13.84
CA MET A 221 -31.98 3.13 -13.88
C MET A 221 -31.06 3.25 -15.10
N HIS A 222 -29.80 3.64 -14.88
CA HIS A 222 -28.84 3.86 -15.96
C HIS A 222 -27.46 3.28 -15.62
N ASN A 223 -26.62 3.25 -16.63
CA ASN A 223 -25.18 2.98 -16.57
C ASN A 223 -24.35 4.07 -15.85
N ALA A 224 -24.99 5.16 -15.43
CA ALA A 224 -24.38 6.18 -14.58
C ALA A 224 -24.36 5.74 -13.11
N TRP A 225 -23.38 6.24 -12.35
CA TRP A 225 -23.26 6.02 -10.89
C TRP A 225 -23.04 4.56 -10.45
N GLY A 226 -22.70 3.67 -11.39
CA GLY A 226 -22.31 2.30 -11.07
C GLY A 226 -20.97 2.27 -10.37
N LEU A 227 -20.73 1.32 -9.48
CA LEU A 227 -19.50 1.21 -8.70
C LEU A 227 -18.43 0.37 -9.41
N TRP A 228 -18.73 -0.15 -10.60
CA TRP A 228 -17.87 -1.09 -11.35
C TRP A 228 -16.67 -0.44 -12.04
N HIS A 229 -16.67 0.89 -12.17
CA HIS A 229 -15.49 1.64 -12.61
C HIS A 229 -14.39 1.72 -11.53
N ARG A 230 -14.69 1.28 -10.29
CA ARG A 230 -13.73 1.29 -9.17
C ARG A 230 -13.03 -0.06 -9.06
N PRO A 231 -11.71 -0.13 -8.93
CA PRO A 231 -11.03 -1.41 -8.73
C PRO A 231 -11.38 -2.02 -7.36
N GLU A 232 -11.34 -3.34 -7.30
CA GLU A 232 -11.28 -4.06 -6.03
C GLU A 232 -10.00 -3.66 -5.30
N GLY A 233 -10.06 -3.61 -3.96
CA GLY A 233 -8.91 -3.24 -3.17
C GLY A 233 -9.24 -3.14 -1.69
N MET A 234 -8.49 -2.29 -1.00
CA MET A 234 -8.71 -2.03 0.41
C MET A 234 -10.08 -1.35 0.60
N PRO A 235 -10.88 -1.71 1.64
CA PRO A 235 -12.16 -1.09 2.03
C PRO A 235 -12.02 0.35 2.54
N VAL A 236 -11.27 1.19 1.83
CA VAL A 236 -11.06 2.59 2.20
C VAL A 236 -12.40 3.32 2.15
N GLY A 237 -12.77 3.98 3.25
CA GLY A 237 -14.06 4.66 3.38
C GLY A 237 -15.24 3.71 3.63
N VAL A 238 -14.97 2.43 3.94
CA VAL A 238 -15.97 1.50 4.47
C VAL A 238 -15.67 1.24 5.94
N SER A 239 -16.65 1.47 6.81
CA SER A 239 -16.54 1.11 8.22
C SER A 239 -17.73 0.29 8.68
N PHE A 240 -17.52 -0.42 9.78
CA PHE A 240 -18.46 -1.36 10.35
C PHE A 240 -18.80 -0.91 11.76
N GLY A 241 -20.01 -1.19 12.21
CA GLY A 241 -20.34 -1.08 13.63
C GLY A 241 -21.45 -2.02 14.01
N ASP A 242 -21.96 -1.87 15.22
CA ASP A 242 -23.02 -2.72 15.75
C ASP A 242 -24.26 -2.69 14.83
N ARG A 243 -24.43 -3.76 14.05
CA ARG A 243 -25.50 -4.01 13.06
C ARG A 243 -25.61 -2.94 11.95
N PHE A 244 -24.51 -2.30 11.54
CA PHE A 244 -24.51 -1.39 10.39
C PHE A 244 -23.21 -1.42 9.58
N LEU A 245 -23.32 -0.98 8.32
CA LEU A 245 -22.23 -0.65 7.42
C LEU A 245 -22.26 0.85 7.11
N GLN A 246 -21.10 1.47 7.01
CA GLN A 246 -20.93 2.85 6.58
C GLN A 246 -20.07 2.90 5.32
N PHE A 247 -20.48 3.72 4.35
CA PHE A 247 -19.78 3.99 3.09
C PHE A 247 -19.67 5.51 2.92
N GLY A 248 -18.51 6.09 3.18
CA GLY A 248 -18.38 7.55 3.22
C GLY A 248 -19.38 8.18 4.20
N ASN A 249 -20.28 9.01 3.67
CA ASN A 249 -21.36 9.65 4.43
C ASN A 249 -22.66 8.82 4.53
N PHE A 250 -22.75 7.67 3.87
CA PHE A 250 -23.94 6.82 3.90
C PHE A 250 -23.83 5.72 4.95
N ARG A 251 -24.94 5.35 5.57
CA ARG A 251 -25.03 4.17 6.42
C ARG A 251 -26.21 3.30 6.02
N ILE A 252 -26.02 2.00 6.10
CA ILE A 252 -27.10 1.02 5.98
C ILE A 252 -27.03 0.07 7.15
N GLY A 253 -28.16 -0.33 7.71
CA GLY A 253 -28.14 -1.24 8.83
C GLY A 253 -29.47 -1.43 9.53
N ASP A 254 -29.42 -2.31 10.51
CA ASP A 254 -30.56 -2.68 11.32
C ASP A 254 -30.69 -1.76 12.53
N GLY A 255 -31.77 -0.98 12.57
CA GLY A 255 -32.02 0.04 13.58
C GLY A 255 -32.49 -0.50 14.93
N ASN A 256 -33.23 -1.61 14.98
CA ASN A 256 -33.83 -2.12 16.23
C ASN A 256 -34.38 -3.55 16.14
N GLY A 257 -33.95 -4.35 15.16
CA GLY A 257 -34.51 -5.64 14.79
C GLY A 257 -35.68 -5.51 13.82
N HIS A 258 -36.52 -4.49 13.98
CA HIS A 258 -37.73 -4.32 13.17
C HIS A 258 -37.56 -3.44 11.94
N LEU A 259 -36.58 -2.53 11.95
CA LEU A 259 -36.35 -1.57 10.88
C LEU A 259 -34.96 -1.74 10.26
N PHE A 260 -34.89 -1.83 8.94
CA PHE A 260 -33.66 -1.65 8.18
C PHE A 260 -33.64 -0.27 7.56
N LEU A 261 -32.56 0.48 7.75
CA LEU A 261 -32.47 1.86 7.30
C LEU A 261 -31.33 2.02 6.30
N ILE A 262 -31.55 2.90 5.32
CA ILE A 262 -30.52 3.49 4.46
C ILE A 262 -30.54 4.99 4.76
N THR A 263 -29.46 5.52 5.33
CA THR A 263 -29.38 6.90 5.83
C THR A 263 -28.16 7.63 5.28
N HIS A 264 -28.20 8.95 5.34
CA HIS A 264 -27.06 9.81 5.09
C HIS A 264 -26.69 10.58 6.37
N ARG A 265 -25.42 10.45 6.81
CA ARG A 265 -24.93 10.92 8.10
C ARG A 265 -24.94 12.43 8.20
N HIS A 266 -24.45 13.11 7.17
CA HIS A 266 -24.25 14.55 7.21
C HIS A 266 -25.58 15.32 7.10
N SER A 267 -26.50 14.87 6.25
CA SER A 267 -27.82 15.51 6.11
C SER A 267 -28.82 15.08 7.19
N GLY A 268 -28.55 13.98 7.90
CA GLY A 268 -29.48 13.43 8.89
C GLY A 268 -30.74 12.78 8.27
N ASN A 269 -30.77 12.59 6.95
CA ASN A 269 -31.93 12.02 6.25
C ASN A 269 -31.92 10.49 6.29
N SER A 270 -33.11 9.91 6.47
CA SER A 270 -33.38 8.51 6.18
C SER A 270 -33.90 8.43 4.75
N ILE A 271 -33.26 7.68 3.86
CA ILE A 271 -33.60 7.65 2.43
C ILE A 271 -34.63 6.56 2.15
N GLN A 272 -34.42 5.37 2.73
CA GLN A 272 -35.41 4.30 2.76
C GLN A 272 -35.38 3.60 4.12
N ILE A 273 -36.56 3.16 4.54
CA ILE A 273 -36.74 2.38 5.77
C ILE A 273 -37.63 1.19 5.42
N PHE A 274 -37.16 -0.02 5.70
CA PHE A 274 -37.90 -1.26 5.52
C PHE A 274 -38.32 -1.83 6.86
N ARG A 275 -39.53 -2.38 6.95
CA ARG A 275 -40.03 -3.08 8.13
C ARG A 275 -39.76 -4.57 8.04
N ASN A 276 -39.68 -5.25 9.17
CA ASN A 276 -39.44 -6.70 9.27
C ASN A 276 -40.51 -7.57 8.60
N ASP A 277 -41.67 -7.02 8.27
CA ASP A 277 -42.72 -7.66 7.44
C ASP A 277 -42.48 -7.51 5.92
N GLY A 278 -41.34 -6.93 5.53
CA GLY A 278 -40.95 -6.66 4.15
C GLY A 278 -41.51 -5.36 3.59
N THR A 279 -42.43 -4.67 4.27
CA THR A 279 -43.04 -3.46 3.74
C THR A 279 -42.11 -2.25 3.81
N LEU A 280 -42.20 -1.37 2.81
CA LEU A 280 -41.57 -0.05 2.88
C LEU A 280 -42.32 0.81 3.90
N HIS A 281 -41.57 1.48 4.77
CA HIS A 281 -42.12 2.46 5.69
C HIS A 281 -42.59 3.71 4.90
N PRO A 282 -43.80 4.25 5.13
CA PRO A 282 -44.37 5.35 4.34
C PRO A 282 -43.71 6.71 4.62
N TYR A 283 -42.87 6.80 5.64
CA TYR A 283 -42.18 8.02 6.03
C TYR A 283 -40.66 7.82 5.96
N THR A 284 -39.97 8.72 5.25
CA THR A 284 -38.50 8.81 5.12
C THR A 284 -37.90 9.91 6.00
N TRP A 285 -38.59 10.34 7.05
CA TRP A 285 -38.19 11.51 7.84
C TRP A 285 -37.05 11.18 8.80
N GLY A 286 -36.25 12.20 9.17
CA GLY A 286 -35.07 12.09 10.04
C GLY A 286 -35.33 11.52 11.44
N GLN A 287 -36.59 11.30 11.82
CA GLN A 287 -37.01 10.74 13.11
C GLN A 287 -36.43 9.36 13.40
N TRP A 288 -36.06 8.56 12.40
CA TRP A 288 -35.50 7.22 12.60
C TRP A 288 -33.99 7.16 12.37
N THR A 289 -33.42 8.21 11.80
CA THR A 289 -32.00 8.27 11.41
C THR A 289 -31.08 8.00 12.60
N TYR A 290 -31.46 8.44 13.80
CA TYR A 290 -30.67 8.26 15.02
C TYR A 290 -30.40 6.78 15.36
N LEU A 291 -31.27 5.85 14.94
CA LEU A 291 -31.14 4.42 15.24
C LEU A 291 -29.86 3.81 14.64
N VAL A 292 -29.37 4.36 13.53
CA VAL A 292 -28.15 3.90 12.86
C VAL A 292 -27.05 4.98 12.90
N ASN A 293 -27.38 6.26 12.75
CA ASN A 293 -26.38 7.34 12.68
C ASN A 293 -25.69 7.66 14.02
N ASN A 294 -26.35 7.40 15.16
CA ASN A 294 -25.73 7.65 16.46
C ASN A 294 -24.84 6.50 16.93
N ARG A 295 -24.90 5.35 16.25
CA ARG A 295 -24.02 4.22 16.56
C ARG A 295 -22.60 4.58 16.18
N GLN A 296 -21.67 4.32 17.08
CA GLN A 296 -20.26 4.49 16.76
C GLN A 296 -19.81 3.32 15.87
N PRO A 297 -18.93 3.58 14.89
CA PRO A 297 -18.17 2.50 14.27
C PRO A 297 -17.54 1.65 15.37
N ALA A 298 -17.53 0.33 15.20
CA ALA A 298 -16.95 -0.56 16.18
C ALA A 298 -15.46 -0.24 16.35
N ALA A 299 -14.97 -0.12 17.59
CA ALA A 299 -13.55 0.09 17.87
C ALA A 299 -12.64 -1.03 17.33
N TRP A 300 -13.24 -2.16 16.95
CA TRP A 300 -12.58 -3.35 16.43
C TRP A 300 -12.82 -3.58 14.94
N THR A 301 -13.40 -2.62 14.19
CA THR A 301 -13.50 -2.65 12.71
C THR A 301 -12.28 -3.36 12.15
N CYS A 302 -12.47 -4.60 11.67
CA CYS A 302 -11.46 -5.65 11.62
C CYS A 302 -10.03 -5.11 11.70
N LYS A 303 -9.36 -5.37 12.83
CA LYS A 303 -8.01 -4.89 13.24
C LYS A 303 -6.86 -5.27 12.26
N ALA A 304 -7.09 -5.26 10.96
CA ALA A 304 -6.14 -5.66 9.94
C ALA A 304 -6.40 -5.02 8.56
N VAL A 305 -7.03 -3.84 8.45
CA VAL A 305 -7.17 -3.24 7.11
C VAL A 305 -6.49 -1.90 6.91
N THR A 306 -6.54 -0.91 7.81
CA THR A 306 -5.75 0.32 7.58
C THR A 306 -5.13 0.97 8.81
N GLU A 307 -5.55 0.62 10.04
CA GLU A 307 -5.29 1.47 11.22
C GLU A 307 -4.50 0.79 12.36
N ILE A 308 -3.39 0.10 12.06
CA ILE A 308 -2.47 -0.38 13.12
C ILE A 308 -1.06 0.25 13.07
N ALA A 309 -0.73 1.07 12.08
CA ALA A 309 0.66 1.54 11.95
C ALA A 309 0.94 3.03 12.24
N TYR A 310 -0.05 3.93 12.35
CA TYR A 310 0.29 5.36 12.11
C TYR A 310 -0.27 6.44 13.06
N GLY A 311 -0.90 6.11 14.18
CA GLY A 311 -1.54 7.15 15.01
C GLY A 311 -2.66 7.88 14.25
N GLU A 312 -3.29 8.88 14.89
CA GLU A 312 -4.38 9.64 14.24
C GLU A 312 -3.85 10.37 13.00
N CYS A 313 -4.31 9.95 11.82
CA CYS A 313 -4.11 10.69 10.60
C CYS A 313 -4.77 12.06 10.75
N LYS A 314 -4.00 13.14 10.61
CA LYS A 314 -4.57 14.46 10.36
C LYS A 314 -5.34 14.40 9.04
N GLY A 315 -6.66 14.25 9.10
CA GLY A 315 -7.52 14.01 7.93
C GLY A 315 -7.47 15.12 6.86
N ASP A 316 -6.84 16.24 7.19
CA ASP A 316 -6.60 17.37 6.31
C ASP A 316 -5.30 17.29 5.49
N PHE A 317 -4.33 16.42 5.81
CA PHE A 317 -3.05 16.33 5.09
C PHE A 317 -2.83 14.99 4.37
N GLY A 318 -2.47 15.04 3.08
CA GLY A 318 -2.15 13.86 2.27
C GLY A 318 -3.37 13.08 1.76
N SER A 319 -4.55 13.70 1.79
CA SER A 319 -5.80 13.10 1.30
C SER A 319 -5.93 13.27 -0.21
N PHE A 320 -6.52 12.28 -0.89
CA PHE A 320 -6.70 12.27 -2.35
C PHE A 320 -8.19 12.28 -2.73
N GLY A 321 -8.48 12.41 -4.02
CA GLY A 321 -9.77 12.12 -4.64
C GLY A 321 -9.68 12.17 -6.17
N ASP A 322 -10.76 12.48 -6.88
CA ASP A 322 -10.73 12.57 -8.35
C ASP A 322 -9.82 13.71 -8.82
N ARG A 323 -8.62 13.34 -9.29
CA ARG A 323 -7.59 14.21 -9.86
C ARG A 323 -7.20 15.39 -8.98
N PHE A 324 -7.22 15.22 -7.66
CA PHE A 324 -6.70 16.21 -6.72
C PHE A 324 -5.91 15.58 -5.58
N ILE A 325 -4.98 16.38 -5.03
CA ILE A 325 -4.27 16.09 -3.79
C ILE A 325 -4.57 17.23 -2.82
N GLN A 326 -4.96 16.88 -1.59
CA GLN A 326 -5.14 17.82 -0.50
C GLN A 326 -3.93 17.82 0.43
N MET A 327 -3.44 19.01 0.73
CA MET A 327 -2.36 19.28 1.66
C MET A 327 -2.84 20.34 2.64
N GLY A 328 -3.25 19.90 3.83
CA GLY A 328 -3.83 20.76 4.85
C GLY A 328 -5.09 21.46 4.35
N GLN A 329 -5.03 22.79 4.28
CA GLN A 329 -6.16 23.63 3.89
C GLN A 329 -6.20 23.95 2.38
N TRP A 330 -5.36 23.27 1.60
CA TRP A 330 -5.17 23.51 0.18
C TRP A 330 -5.38 22.26 -0.67
N ARG A 331 -5.92 22.44 -1.88
CA ARG A 331 -6.03 21.40 -2.91
C ARG A 331 -5.36 21.87 -4.19
N LEU A 332 -4.52 21.00 -4.75
CA LEU A 332 -4.07 21.09 -6.14
C LEU A 332 -4.79 20.03 -6.98
N ALA A 333 -5.28 20.42 -8.15
CA ALA A 333 -6.20 19.58 -8.91
C ALA A 333 -6.18 19.84 -10.40
N ALA A 334 -6.35 18.78 -11.20
CA ALA A 334 -6.84 18.91 -12.56
C ALA A 334 -8.38 18.99 -12.53
N ILE A 335 -8.90 20.19 -12.72
CA ILE A 335 -10.34 20.48 -12.64
C ILE A 335 -11.06 19.83 -13.83
N ASP A 336 -10.47 19.87 -15.00
CA ASP A 336 -10.99 19.16 -16.17
C ASP A 336 -9.81 18.78 -17.08
N ALA A 337 -10.08 18.51 -18.36
CA ALA A 337 -9.04 18.23 -19.33
C ALA A 337 -8.20 19.47 -19.69
N THR A 338 -8.71 20.67 -19.45
CA THR A 338 -8.15 21.95 -19.92
C THR A 338 -7.69 22.86 -18.78
N HIS A 339 -7.99 22.56 -17.51
CA HIS A 339 -7.69 23.42 -16.37
C HIS A 339 -7.04 22.66 -15.20
N PHE A 340 -5.98 23.24 -14.64
CA PHE A 340 -5.34 22.84 -13.38
C PHE A 340 -5.35 24.01 -12.40
N SER A 341 -5.55 23.80 -11.10
CA SER A 341 -5.62 24.90 -10.13
C SER A 341 -5.04 24.58 -8.76
N PHE A 342 -4.73 25.64 -8.02
CA PHE A 342 -4.49 25.62 -6.58
C PHE A 342 -5.62 26.38 -5.89
N SER A 343 -6.31 25.73 -4.95
CA SER A 343 -7.49 26.29 -4.27
C SER A 343 -7.49 26.04 -2.77
N HIS A 344 -7.94 27.04 -2.00
CA HIS A 344 -8.04 27.03 -0.55
C HIS A 344 -9.46 26.63 -0.10
N LYS A 345 -9.58 26.01 1.09
CA LYS A 345 -10.87 25.55 1.62
C LYS A 345 -11.94 26.63 1.78
N ASP A 346 -11.53 27.89 1.89
CA ASP A 346 -12.42 29.03 2.05
C ASP A 346 -13.14 29.42 0.74
N GLY A 347 -13.03 28.58 -0.30
CA GLY A 347 -13.70 28.77 -1.58
C GLY A 347 -12.91 29.61 -2.58
N GLN A 348 -11.66 29.96 -2.25
CA GLN A 348 -10.80 30.78 -3.11
C GLN A 348 -9.86 29.94 -3.96
N THR A 349 -9.76 30.24 -5.24
CA THR A 349 -8.77 29.70 -6.18
C THR A 349 -7.68 30.73 -6.40
N ALA A 350 -6.44 30.37 -6.07
CA ALA A 350 -5.31 31.28 -6.11
C ALA A 350 -4.71 31.42 -7.52
N VAL A 351 -4.73 30.34 -8.29
CA VAL A 351 -4.25 30.33 -9.67
C VAL A 351 -4.94 29.22 -10.46
N ILE A 352 -5.13 29.47 -11.75
CA ILE A 352 -5.59 28.48 -12.75
C ILE A 352 -4.57 28.46 -13.89
N TYR A 353 -4.15 27.27 -14.28
CA TYR A 353 -3.35 27.01 -15.47
C TYR A 353 -4.24 26.37 -16.52
N ARG A 354 -4.20 26.89 -17.74
CA ARG A 354 -4.98 26.38 -18.87
C ARG A 354 -4.10 25.59 -19.83
N ASP A 355 -4.67 24.59 -20.50
CA ASP A 355 -3.97 23.64 -21.36
C ASP A 355 -3.24 24.26 -22.56
N ASP A 356 -3.62 25.47 -22.95
CA ASP A 356 -2.91 26.28 -23.95
C ASP A 356 -1.64 26.97 -23.40
N GLY A 357 -1.40 26.87 -22.09
CA GLY A 357 -0.24 27.41 -21.38
C GLY A 357 -0.48 28.76 -20.69
N TYR A 358 -1.68 29.34 -20.79
CA TYR A 358 -1.99 30.61 -20.10
C TYR A 358 -2.23 30.42 -18.60
N VAL A 359 -1.84 31.42 -17.82
CA VAL A 359 -1.99 31.49 -16.36
C VAL A 359 -3.00 32.57 -15.98
N PHE A 360 -3.95 32.22 -15.12
CA PHE A 360 -4.94 33.15 -14.57
C PHE A 360 -4.76 33.25 -13.05
N TYR A 361 -4.30 34.39 -12.58
CA TYR A 361 -4.13 34.66 -11.16
C TYR A 361 -5.47 35.02 -10.49
N GLY A 362 -5.61 34.66 -9.22
CA GLY A 362 -6.73 35.05 -8.38
C GLY A 362 -6.62 36.44 -7.75
N PRO A 363 -7.57 36.80 -6.88
CA PRO A 363 -8.55 35.91 -6.24
C PRO A 363 -9.70 35.54 -7.17
N ARG A 364 -10.08 34.26 -7.19
CA ARG A 364 -11.27 33.77 -7.90
C ARG A 364 -12.04 32.77 -7.05
N THR A 365 -13.29 32.54 -7.39
CA THR A 365 -14.17 31.56 -6.72
C THR A 365 -14.58 30.39 -7.64
N ASP A 366 -14.12 30.39 -8.89
CA ASP A 366 -14.30 29.32 -9.87
C ASP A 366 -13.10 28.35 -9.88
N TYR A 367 -13.27 27.18 -10.49
CA TYR A 367 -12.21 26.17 -10.67
C TYR A 367 -11.53 25.67 -9.37
N GLY A 368 -12.26 25.67 -8.25
CA GLY A 368 -11.83 25.04 -7.00
C GLY A 368 -12.22 23.55 -6.94
N ALA A 369 -11.40 22.72 -6.30
CA ALA A 369 -11.63 21.28 -6.17
C ALA A 369 -12.38 20.87 -4.89
N TRP A 370 -12.80 21.83 -4.06
CA TRP A 370 -13.40 21.57 -2.74
C TRP A 370 -14.80 20.94 -2.78
N HIS A 371 -15.48 21.01 -3.91
CA HIS A 371 -16.72 20.27 -4.16
C HIS A 371 -16.51 18.77 -4.38
N ARG A 372 -15.25 18.32 -4.56
CA ARG A 372 -14.93 16.91 -4.79
C ARG A 372 -14.79 16.16 -3.47
N PRO A 373 -15.40 14.98 -3.34
CA PRO A 373 -15.23 14.16 -2.15
C PRO A 373 -13.78 13.66 -2.05
N PHE A 374 -13.32 13.41 -0.82
CA PHE A 374 -12.13 12.59 -0.62
C PHE A 374 -12.37 11.19 -1.19
N GLY A 375 -11.31 10.59 -1.74
CA GLY A 375 -11.37 9.21 -2.14
C GLY A 375 -10.15 8.62 -2.80
N PHE A 376 -10.37 7.55 -3.57
CA PHE A 376 -9.32 6.93 -4.37
C PHE A 376 -8.65 8.00 -5.24
N PRO A 377 -7.31 7.97 -5.40
CA PRO A 377 -6.55 8.90 -6.24
C PRO A 377 -6.84 8.67 -7.73
N HIS A 378 -8.09 8.81 -8.16
CA HIS A 378 -8.53 8.57 -9.53
C HIS A 378 -7.89 9.59 -10.46
N GLY A 379 -7.31 9.11 -11.56
CA GLY A 379 -6.57 9.95 -12.48
C GLY A 379 -5.30 10.56 -11.88
N ILE A 380 -4.75 9.98 -10.81
CA ILE A 380 -3.45 10.38 -10.26
C ILE A 380 -2.44 9.27 -10.55
N THR A 381 -1.25 9.64 -11.02
CA THR A 381 -0.16 8.68 -11.27
C THR A 381 1.14 9.31 -10.83
N PHE A 382 2.00 8.53 -10.19
CA PHE A 382 3.34 8.95 -9.80
C PHE A 382 4.34 8.28 -10.74
N GLY A 383 5.33 9.03 -11.19
CA GLY A 383 6.47 8.50 -11.92
C GLY A 383 7.77 9.11 -11.42
N GLU A 384 8.86 8.91 -12.14
CA GLU A 384 10.19 9.43 -11.80
C GLU A 384 10.20 10.97 -11.85
N GLY A 385 10.22 11.60 -10.68
CA GLY A 385 10.27 13.05 -10.51
C GLY A 385 8.97 13.79 -10.82
N PHE A 386 7.86 13.08 -11.09
CA PHE A 386 6.58 13.74 -11.45
C PHE A 386 5.33 13.13 -10.83
N ILE A 387 4.33 14.00 -10.66
CA ILE A 387 2.95 13.65 -10.33
C ILE A 387 2.07 14.03 -11.52
N GLN A 388 1.34 13.06 -12.05
CA GLN A 388 0.31 13.25 -13.05
C GLN A 388 -1.06 13.33 -12.40
N LEU A 389 -1.86 14.32 -12.81
CA LEU A 389 -3.24 14.58 -12.40
C LEU A 389 -4.08 14.77 -13.67
N GLY A 390 -4.80 13.73 -14.10
CA GLY A 390 -5.50 13.71 -15.38
C GLY A 390 -4.52 13.88 -16.56
N LYS A 391 -4.70 14.96 -17.33
CA LYS A 391 -3.82 15.33 -18.46
C LYS A 391 -2.70 16.30 -18.06
N TRP A 392 -2.58 16.62 -16.78
CA TRP A 392 -1.59 17.53 -16.24
C TRP A 392 -0.49 16.78 -15.54
N ARG A 393 0.73 17.32 -15.56
CA ARG A 393 1.88 16.85 -14.80
C ARG A 393 2.55 17.99 -14.09
N LEU A 394 2.88 17.74 -12.83
CA LEU A 394 3.76 18.54 -11.99
C LEU A 394 5.06 17.77 -11.83
N ALA A 395 6.17 18.28 -12.35
CA ALA A 395 7.41 17.52 -12.49
C ALA A 395 8.64 18.34 -12.11
N ALA A 396 9.57 17.74 -11.37
CA ALA A 396 10.93 18.24 -11.28
C ALA A 396 11.67 17.78 -12.54
N MET A 397 11.91 18.72 -13.44
CA MET A 397 12.51 18.44 -14.75
C MET A 397 14.02 18.21 -14.63
N ASP A 398 14.64 18.88 -13.67
CA ASP A 398 16.02 18.70 -13.23
C ASP A 398 16.18 19.29 -11.82
N ASN A 399 17.41 19.52 -11.38
CA ASN A 399 17.71 20.12 -10.08
C ASN A 399 17.34 21.62 -9.99
N ASP A 400 17.09 22.28 -11.11
CA ASP A 400 16.98 23.73 -11.22
C ASP A 400 15.61 24.19 -11.74
N HIS A 401 14.78 23.27 -12.27
CA HIS A 401 13.48 23.53 -12.88
C HIS A 401 12.40 22.56 -12.40
N LEU A 402 11.29 23.12 -11.91
CA LEU A 402 10.01 22.44 -11.72
C LEU A 402 9.00 22.99 -12.73
N SER A 403 8.13 22.15 -13.30
CA SER A 403 7.13 22.59 -14.27
C SER A 403 5.72 22.07 -14.00
N ILE A 404 4.73 22.83 -14.44
CA ILE A 404 3.33 22.40 -14.61
C ILE A 404 3.05 22.37 -16.11
N SER A 405 2.83 21.16 -16.64
CA SER A 405 2.68 20.93 -18.08
C SER A 405 1.46 20.08 -18.41
N HIS A 406 0.89 20.32 -19.59
CA HIS A 406 -0.27 19.62 -20.10
C HIS A 406 0.14 18.65 -21.22
N GLN A 407 -0.60 17.55 -21.33
CA GLN A 407 -0.37 16.49 -22.33
C GLN A 407 -0.45 17.02 -23.78
N GLY A 408 -1.16 18.11 -24.00
CA GLY A 408 -1.26 18.80 -25.30
C GLY A 408 0.01 19.49 -25.78
N GLY A 409 1.11 19.39 -25.03
CA GLY A 409 2.44 19.89 -25.44
C GLY A 409 2.83 21.24 -24.84
N GLN A 410 1.91 21.94 -24.16
CA GLN A 410 2.21 23.21 -23.52
C GLN A 410 2.61 23.06 -22.05
N THR A 411 3.55 23.90 -21.63
CA THR A 411 3.96 24.15 -20.25
C THR A 411 3.37 25.48 -19.82
N ALA A 412 2.59 25.45 -18.74
CA ALA A 412 1.88 26.63 -18.25
C ALA A 412 2.74 27.45 -17.27
N GLN A 413 3.64 26.80 -16.54
CA GLN A 413 4.53 27.47 -15.60
C GLN A 413 5.81 26.68 -15.39
N ILE A 414 6.93 27.39 -15.38
CA ILE A 414 8.22 26.88 -14.92
C ILE A 414 8.64 27.68 -13.68
N PHE A 415 9.12 26.96 -12.68
CA PHE A 415 9.63 27.43 -11.41
C PHE A 415 11.13 27.15 -11.36
N ARG A 416 11.94 28.19 -11.17
CA ARG A 416 13.39 28.03 -11.10
C ARG A 416 13.90 28.07 -9.67
N GLN A 417 14.99 27.35 -9.41
CA GLN A 417 15.61 27.31 -8.08
C GLN A 417 16.03 28.69 -7.54
N ASP A 418 16.29 29.65 -8.43
CA ASP A 418 16.67 31.03 -8.10
C ASP A 418 15.47 31.92 -7.73
N GLY A 419 14.26 31.37 -7.73
CA GLY A 419 13.02 32.09 -7.45
C GLY A 419 12.35 32.71 -8.68
N THR A 420 12.96 32.64 -9.86
CA THR A 420 12.33 33.18 -11.08
C THR A 420 11.19 32.30 -11.60
N LEU A 421 10.14 32.98 -12.08
CA LEU A 421 8.97 32.36 -12.70
C LEU A 421 8.99 32.61 -14.20
N HIS A 422 8.86 31.55 -15.00
CA HIS A 422 8.62 31.67 -16.43
C HIS A 422 7.19 31.21 -16.73
N PRO A 423 6.23 32.14 -16.80
CA PRO A 423 4.86 31.81 -17.18
C PRO A 423 4.81 31.38 -18.65
N GLY A 424 3.90 30.47 -18.96
CA GLY A 424 3.58 30.09 -20.33
C GLY A 424 2.81 31.20 -21.08
N PRO A 425 2.40 30.94 -22.33
CA PRO A 425 2.50 29.66 -23.02
C PRO A 425 3.90 29.37 -23.57
N THR A 426 4.43 28.17 -23.33
CA THR A 426 5.69 27.68 -23.92
C THR A 426 5.66 26.17 -24.08
N THR A 427 6.41 25.61 -25.03
CA THR A 427 6.58 24.15 -25.18
C THR A 427 7.83 23.62 -24.46
N GLY A 428 8.69 24.52 -23.98
CA GLY A 428 9.88 24.16 -23.22
C GLY A 428 9.53 23.52 -21.87
N TRP A 429 10.40 22.64 -21.37
CA TRP A 429 10.25 22.00 -20.05
C TRP A 429 8.92 21.26 -19.85
N ASN A 430 8.36 20.72 -20.94
CA ASN A 430 7.17 19.89 -20.88
C ASN A 430 7.54 18.48 -20.40
N SER A 431 6.98 18.07 -19.25
CA SER A 431 7.29 16.78 -18.63
C SER A 431 6.84 15.57 -19.43
N TRP A 432 5.93 15.72 -20.39
CA TRP A 432 5.51 14.64 -21.30
C TRP A 432 6.55 14.33 -22.38
N ALA A 433 7.45 15.29 -22.67
CA ALA A 433 8.55 15.09 -23.61
C ALA A 433 9.80 14.51 -22.95
N VAL A 434 9.94 14.66 -21.62
CA VAL A 434 11.16 14.31 -20.89
C VAL A 434 10.98 13.08 -20.00
N HIS A 435 9.84 12.98 -19.30
CA HIS A 435 9.60 11.87 -18.37
C HIS A 435 8.66 10.84 -19.01
N SER A 436 9.13 9.59 -19.04
CA SER A 436 8.28 8.44 -19.40
C SER A 436 7.50 7.97 -18.16
N ALA A 437 6.33 7.36 -18.36
CA ALA A 437 5.64 6.72 -17.25
C ALA A 437 6.47 5.49 -16.80
N GLY A 438 6.90 5.50 -15.54
CA GLY A 438 7.73 4.46 -14.93
C GLY A 438 7.45 4.36 -13.43
N PRO A 439 8.19 3.51 -12.69
CA PRO A 439 8.09 3.44 -11.24
C PRO A 439 8.26 4.83 -10.60
N PRO A 440 7.53 5.14 -9.53
CA PRO A 440 7.72 6.39 -8.81
C PRO A 440 9.11 6.43 -8.19
N ALA A 441 9.86 7.50 -8.48
CA ALA A 441 11.18 7.79 -7.93
C ALA A 441 11.29 9.31 -7.74
N ASP A 442 12.18 9.76 -6.85
CA ASP A 442 12.38 11.20 -6.55
C ASP A 442 11.14 11.96 -6.07
N ILE A 443 10.23 11.25 -5.40
CA ILE A 443 9.04 11.84 -4.76
C ILE A 443 9.05 11.46 -3.28
N THR A 444 9.04 12.47 -2.41
CA THR A 444 8.94 12.27 -0.96
C THR A 444 7.86 13.17 -0.37
N PHE A 445 7.37 12.79 0.81
CA PHE A 445 6.38 13.55 1.55
C PHE A 445 7.05 14.09 2.82
N GLY A 446 6.50 15.17 3.37
CA GLY A 446 6.83 15.63 4.71
C GLY A 446 5.64 16.32 5.34
N ASP A 447 5.82 16.86 6.54
CA ASP A 447 4.72 17.51 7.27
C ASP A 447 4.20 18.73 6.50
N GLY A 448 3.01 18.63 5.90
CA GLY A 448 2.43 19.72 5.11
C GLY A 448 2.98 19.88 3.69
N PHE A 449 3.89 19.03 3.18
CA PHE A 449 4.44 19.20 1.82
C PHE A 449 4.71 17.90 1.05
N ILE A 450 4.83 18.05 -0.27
CA ILE A 450 5.37 17.07 -1.21
C ILE A 450 6.68 17.61 -1.76
N GLN A 451 7.67 16.75 -1.91
CA GLN A 451 8.95 17.06 -2.54
C GLN A 451 9.11 16.25 -3.82
N LEU A 452 9.45 16.95 -4.91
CA LEU A 452 9.77 16.42 -6.24
C LEU A 452 11.21 16.81 -6.54
N GLY A 453 12.13 15.84 -6.57
CA GLY A 453 13.57 16.12 -6.64
C GLY A 453 13.99 17.08 -5.53
N ARG A 454 14.40 18.30 -5.90
CA ARG A 454 14.81 19.37 -4.97
C ARG A 454 13.74 20.42 -4.69
N PHE A 455 12.55 20.30 -5.29
CA PHE A 455 11.45 21.24 -5.13
C PHE A 455 10.47 20.76 -4.07
N ARG A 456 9.95 21.67 -3.27
CA ARG A 456 8.91 21.41 -2.25
C ARG A 456 7.68 22.25 -2.51
N ILE A 457 6.53 21.61 -2.38
CA ILE A 457 5.23 22.21 -2.66
C ILE A 457 4.29 21.80 -1.54
N GLY A 458 3.72 22.76 -0.81
CA GLY A 458 2.97 22.41 0.39
C GLY A 458 2.31 23.56 1.13
N ASP A 459 1.52 23.18 2.12
CA ASP A 459 0.84 24.04 3.08
C ASP A 459 1.79 24.47 4.20
N GLY A 460 2.02 25.78 4.29
CA GLY A 460 2.87 26.40 5.28
C GLY A 460 2.19 26.54 6.64
N ASP A 461 0.93 26.94 6.71
CA ASP A 461 0.26 27.23 7.99
C ASP A 461 -1.27 27.23 7.92
N GLY A 462 -1.84 26.70 6.83
CA GLY A 462 -3.26 26.77 6.53
C GLY A 462 -3.69 28.10 5.91
N THR A 463 -2.85 29.13 5.87
CA THR A 463 -3.13 30.41 5.19
C THR A 463 -2.22 30.66 4.00
N ILE A 464 -1.06 30.02 3.99
CA ILE A 464 -0.05 30.11 2.93
C ILE A 464 0.20 28.74 2.35
N PHE A 465 0.17 28.65 1.02
CA PHE A 465 0.69 27.51 0.27
C PHE A 465 1.85 27.98 -0.59
N LEU A 466 2.92 27.21 -0.70
CA LEU A 466 4.09 27.67 -1.43
C LEU A 466 4.80 26.58 -2.23
N VAL A 467 5.44 27.03 -3.31
CA VAL A 467 6.46 26.31 -4.07
C VAL A 467 7.81 26.88 -3.67
N SER A 468 8.74 26.03 -3.25
CA SER A 468 10.10 26.40 -2.86
C SER A 468 11.12 25.43 -3.42
N HIS A 469 12.37 25.85 -3.42
CA HIS A 469 13.50 24.96 -3.69
C HIS A 469 14.26 24.67 -2.40
N ARG A 470 14.73 23.44 -2.22
CA ARG A 470 15.41 22.97 -1.01
C ARG A 470 16.62 23.82 -0.63
N PHE A 471 17.37 24.29 -1.62
CA PHE A 471 18.54 25.16 -1.41
C PHE A 471 18.25 26.64 -1.63
N GLY A 472 17.03 26.99 -2.06
CA GLY A 472 16.68 28.32 -2.53
C GLY A 472 15.59 28.99 -1.71
N HIS A 473 14.96 29.97 -2.36
CA HIS A 473 13.91 30.83 -1.85
C HIS A 473 12.51 30.23 -2.09
N ALA A 474 11.48 30.89 -1.54
CA ALA A 474 10.11 30.62 -1.91
C ALA A 474 9.93 31.18 -3.32
N ILE A 475 9.58 30.31 -4.25
CA ILE A 475 9.48 30.63 -5.68
C ILE A 475 8.09 31.20 -5.97
N GLN A 476 7.03 30.63 -5.39
CA GLN A 476 5.67 31.17 -5.50
C GLN A 476 4.91 30.93 -4.20
N ILE A 477 4.16 31.94 -3.76
CA ILE A 477 3.36 31.91 -2.54
C ILE A 477 1.91 32.22 -2.92
N PHE A 478 1.00 31.34 -2.53
CA PHE A 478 -0.44 31.45 -2.68
C PHE A 478 -1.06 31.73 -1.31
N ARG A 479 -1.99 32.67 -1.25
CA ARG A 479 -2.64 33.11 -0.01
C ARG A 479 -4.08 32.61 0.06
N SER A 480 -4.57 32.29 1.25
CA SER A 480 -5.93 31.79 1.48
C SER A 480 -7.03 32.75 1.00
N ASP A 481 -6.71 34.05 0.85
CA ASP A 481 -7.57 35.06 0.23
C ASP A 481 -7.72 34.91 -1.30
N GLY A 482 -6.99 33.99 -1.93
CA GLY A 482 -7.00 33.73 -3.37
C GLY A 482 -5.97 34.54 -4.16
N THR A 483 -5.16 35.38 -3.53
CA THR A 483 -4.10 36.12 -4.23
C THR A 483 -2.80 35.32 -4.33
N VAL A 484 -1.99 35.65 -5.34
CA VAL A 484 -0.58 35.25 -5.40
C VAL A 484 0.27 36.38 -4.85
N HIS A 485 1.17 36.06 -3.93
CA HIS A 485 2.06 37.05 -3.37
C HIS A 485 3.04 37.56 -4.44
N PRO A 486 3.23 38.89 -4.60
CA PRO A 486 4.06 39.44 -5.67
C PRO A 486 5.57 39.30 -5.45
N TYR A 487 6.00 38.99 -4.21
CA TYR A 487 7.42 38.85 -3.87
C TYR A 487 7.85 37.39 -3.80
N THR A 488 8.97 37.10 -4.47
CA THR A 488 9.79 35.89 -4.35
C THR A 488 10.97 36.19 -3.41
N GLY A 489 11.31 35.31 -2.46
CA GLY A 489 12.39 35.55 -1.50
C GLY A 489 12.43 34.60 -0.31
N ASP A 490 13.26 34.90 0.70
CA ASP A 490 13.41 34.07 1.91
C ASP A 490 12.18 34.07 2.83
N MET A 491 11.28 35.04 2.66
CA MET A 491 10.06 35.13 3.44
C MET A 491 9.23 33.86 3.25
N HIS A 492 8.84 33.23 4.36
CA HIS A 492 8.02 32.00 4.41
C HIS A 492 8.71 30.70 3.94
N THR A 493 9.96 30.73 3.46
CA THR A 493 10.68 29.50 3.05
C THR A 493 10.77 28.46 4.17
N TRP A 494 11.14 28.91 5.37
CA TRP A 494 11.27 28.11 6.57
C TRP A 494 10.00 27.31 6.91
N MET A 495 8.83 27.76 6.42
CA MET A 495 7.56 27.10 6.69
C MET A 495 7.55 25.67 6.17
N ILE A 496 8.14 25.36 5.00
CA ILE A 496 8.22 23.96 4.50
C ILE A 496 9.64 23.49 4.18
N LYS A 497 10.62 24.38 4.05
CA LYS A 497 12.03 24.04 3.76
C LYS A 497 12.74 23.39 4.94
N ASP A 498 12.43 23.83 6.16
CA ASP A 498 13.08 23.32 7.36
C ASP A 498 12.35 22.09 7.94
N ARG A 499 11.20 21.74 7.34
CA ARG A 499 10.48 20.52 7.68
C ARG A 499 11.21 19.32 7.10
N TYR A 500 11.33 18.27 7.91
CA TYR A 500 11.90 17.02 7.46
C TYR A 500 10.93 16.31 6.52
N THR A 501 11.47 15.60 5.53
CA THR A 501 10.69 14.59 4.83
C THR A 501 10.28 13.54 5.86
N GLN A 502 8.99 13.25 5.91
CA GLN A 502 8.37 12.34 6.85
C GLN A 502 7.48 11.39 6.06
N TRP A 503 7.51 10.11 6.42
CA TRP A 503 6.57 9.14 5.90
C TRP A 503 5.20 9.37 6.54
N HIS A 504 4.24 9.87 5.77
CA HIS A 504 2.85 10.06 6.19
C HIS A 504 1.90 9.14 5.40
N CYS A 505 0.77 8.86 6.03
CA CYS A 505 -0.18 7.78 5.73
C CYS A 505 -0.87 7.86 4.37
N GLY A 506 -1.21 6.68 3.85
CA GLY A 506 -2.45 6.46 3.09
C GLY A 506 -2.36 6.72 1.58
N SER A 507 -2.26 5.63 0.82
CA SER A 507 -2.40 5.49 -0.65
C SER A 507 -1.19 5.74 -1.54
N VAL A 508 -0.15 6.47 -1.13
CA VAL A 508 1.06 6.61 -1.97
C VAL A 508 2.02 5.41 -1.85
N GLN A 509 1.90 4.61 -0.79
CA GLN A 509 2.73 3.42 -0.56
C GLN A 509 2.33 2.19 -1.40
N LEU A 510 1.35 2.29 -2.29
CA LEU A 510 0.92 1.17 -3.13
C LEU A 510 1.90 0.84 -4.28
N MET A 511 3.05 1.52 -4.35
CA MET A 511 4.10 1.25 -5.34
C MET A 511 5.46 1.08 -4.68
N GLY A 512 5.74 -0.14 -4.19
CA GLY A 512 7.11 -0.67 -4.18
C GLY A 512 8.01 -0.43 -2.97
N SER A 513 7.58 0.17 -1.86
CA SER A 513 8.41 0.30 -0.65
C SER A 513 7.89 -0.56 0.51
N CYS A 514 8.80 -1.19 1.26
CA CYS A 514 8.46 -1.93 2.48
C CYS A 514 7.84 -0.97 3.52
N PRO A 515 6.60 -1.20 3.99
CA PRO A 515 5.93 -0.27 4.89
C PRO A 515 6.76 0.01 6.15
N GLY A 516 7.06 1.30 6.36
CA GLY A 516 7.84 1.74 7.51
C GLY A 516 9.30 1.30 7.48
N ILE A 517 9.88 1.00 6.31
CA ILE A 517 11.30 0.73 6.16
C ILE A 517 11.85 1.67 5.09
N THR A 518 13.00 2.28 5.35
CA THR A 518 13.68 3.17 4.41
C THR A 518 15.17 2.96 4.51
N ALA A 519 15.84 2.79 3.38
CA ALA A 519 17.30 2.76 3.33
C ALA A 519 17.82 4.08 2.76
N GLY A 520 19.04 4.43 3.12
CA GLY A 520 19.80 5.50 2.48
C GLY A 520 21.29 5.22 2.57
N GLU A 521 22.10 6.25 2.31
CA GLU A 521 23.55 6.14 2.43
C GLU A 521 23.92 5.84 3.88
N ASP A 522 24.49 4.66 4.13
CA ASP A 522 24.94 4.24 5.45
C ASP A 522 23.85 4.18 6.54
N PHE A 523 22.56 4.07 6.19
CA PHE A 523 21.51 3.78 7.18
C PHE A 523 20.35 2.94 6.67
N LEU A 524 19.71 2.26 7.63
CA LEU A 524 18.42 1.60 7.50
C LEU A 524 17.49 2.12 8.61
N GLN A 525 16.43 2.81 8.21
CA GLN A 525 15.33 3.22 9.07
C GLN A 525 14.25 2.14 9.09
N ILE A 526 13.75 1.82 10.28
CA ILE A 526 12.69 0.87 10.54
C ILE A 526 11.73 1.50 11.56
N GLY A 527 10.56 1.94 11.10
CA GLY A 527 9.60 2.70 11.90
C GLY A 527 10.22 4.02 12.39
N ASP A 528 10.11 4.24 13.70
CA ASP A 528 10.65 5.42 14.40
C ASP A 528 12.13 5.26 14.80
N TRP A 529 12.79 4.22 14.29
CA TRP A 529 14.17 3.86 14.63
C TRP A 529 15.08 3.86 13.42
N ARG A 530 16.35 4.21 13.65
CA ARG A 530 17.39 4.23 12.62
C ARG A 530 18.62 3.45 13.07
N LEU A 531 19.06 2.56 12.21
CA LEU A 531 20.32 1.83 12.27
C LEU A 531 21.26 2.49 11.29
N ALA A 532 22.38 3.05 11.74
CA ALA A 532 23.25 3.82 10.85
C ALA A 532 24.72 3.64 11.15
N GLN A 533 25.53 3.65 10.10
CA GLN A 533 26.95 3.95 10.22
C GLN A 533 27.15 5.47 10.26
N SER A 534 27.98 5.94 11.18
CA SER A 534 28.48 7.31 11.19
C SER A 534 29.85 7.37 10.51
N SER A 535 29.94 8.13 9.42
CA SER A 535 31.16 8.32 8.63
C SER A 535 32.01 9.52 9.06
N LEU A 536 31.67 10.19 10.19
CA LEU A 536 32.51 11.25 10.74
C LEU A 536 33.93 10.70 10.98
N ALA A 537 34.91 11.36 10.35
CA ALA A 537 36.17 10.85 9.81
C ALA A 537 37.15 10.09 10.75
N THR A 538 36.79 9.83 12.00
CA THR A 538 37.68 9.20 12.98
C THR A 538 37.09 7.99 13.72
N HIS A 539 35.80 7.65 13.58
CA HIS A 539 35.20 6.66 14.49
C HIS A 539 34.39 5.47 13.92
N HIS A 540 34.07 5.37 12.63
CA HIS A 540 33.44 4.16 12.04
C HIS A 540 32.39 3.46 12.94
N GLN A 541 31.46 4.25 13.50
CA GLN A 541 30.53 3.79 14.54
C GLN A 541 29.24 3.26 13.90
N PHE A 542 28.65 2.21 14.48
CA PHE A 542 27.28 1.80 14.22
C PHE A 542 26.36 2.28 15.34
N ARG A 543 25.23 2.91 15.00
CA ARG A 543 24.34 3.58 15.95
C ARG A 543 22.92 3.04 15.82
N VAL A 544 22.25 2.91 16.96
CA VAL A 544 20.81 2.63 17.08
C VAL A 544 20.15 3.85 17.72
N THR A 545 19.42 4.63 16.93
CA THR A 545 18.84 5.92 17.36
C THR A 545 17.34 5.98 17.12
N HIS A 546 16.62 6.63 18.03
CA HIS A 546 15.19 6.89 17.91
C HIS A 546 14.93 8.29 17.33
N ARG A 547 13.77 8.50 16.69
CA ARG A 547 13.39 9.78 16.06
C ARG A 547 13.30 10.98 16.98
N LEU A 548 13.25 10.75 18.29
CA LEU A 548 13.31 11.80 19.31
C LEU A 548 14.74 12.32 19.55
N GLY A 549 15.71 11.86 18.76
CA GLY A 549 17.11 12.26 18.85
C GLY A 549 17.91 11.55 19.94
N THR A 550 17.34 10.49 20.53
CA THR A 550 18.00 9.68 21.54
C THR A 550 18.78 8.53 20.90
N MET A 551 19.97 8.26 21.41
CA MET A 551 20.84 7.16 20.98
C MET A 551 20.86 6.08 22.06
N ALA A 552 20.36 4.90 21.70
CA ALA A 552 20.20 3.80 22.64
C ALA A 552 21.42 2.87 22.71
N ALA A 553 22.13 2.73 21.60
CA ALA A 553 23.40 2.01 21.54
C ALA A 553 24.29 2.55 20.44
N MET A 554 25.60 2.46 20.69
CA MET A 554 26.64 2.73 19.71
C MET A 554 27.72 1.65 19.82
N TYR A 555 28.13 1.09 18.68
CA TYR A 555 29.24 0.16 18.58
C TYR A 555 30.38 0.83 17.81
N ASP A 556 31.59 0.81 18.35
CA ASP A 556 32.76 1.29 17.63
C ASP A 556 33.43 0.18 16.79
N ALA A 557 34.33 0.55 15.88
CA ALA A 557 35.01 -0.40 15.01
C ALA A 557 35.88 -1.45 15.75
N GLY A 558 36.11 -1.28 17.06
CA GLY A 558 36.74 -2.26 17.94
C GLY A 558 35.75 -3.28 18.52
N GLY A 559 34.45 -3.13 18.25
CA GLY A 559 33.39 -3.98 18.77
C GLY A 559 32.92 -3.59 20.18
N PHE A 560 33.35 -2.44 20.72
CA PHE A 560 32.93 -2.03 22.05
C PHE A 560 31.54 -1.38 22.01
N LEU A 561 30.65 -1.84 22.88
CA LEU A 561 29.32 -1.28 23.08
C LEU A 561 29.36 -0.09 24.05
N HIS A 562 28.91 1.05 23.57
CA HIS A 562 28.58 2.24 24.34
C HIS A 562 27.06 2.27 24.54
N ALA A 563 26.61 1.88 25.74
CA ALA A 563 25.18 1.87 26.08
C ALA A 563 24.66 3.30 26.32
N GLY A 564 23.44 3.58 25.85
CA GLY A 564 22.80 4.88 26.04
C GLY A 564 22.20 5.12 27.43
N PRO A 565 21.63 6.32 27.63
CA PRO A 565 21.46 7.39 26.63
C PRO A 565 22.78 8.11 26.33
N LEU A 566 23.12 8.27 25.05
CA LEU A 566 24.28 9.05 24.60
C LEU A 566 23.83 10.41 24.05
N ALA A 567 24.60 11.47 24.34
CA ALA A 567 24.31 12.85 23.92
C ALA A 567 24.91 13.24 22.56
N ASP A 568 25.57 12.30 21.88
CA ASP A 568 26.17 12.53 20.56
C ASP A 568 25.11 12.76 19.48
N PRO A 569 25.45 13.45 18.35
CA PRO A 569 24.50 13.70 17.28
C PRO A 569 23.88 12.38 16.82
N ASP A 570 22.55 12.36 16.75
CA ASP A 570 21.79 11.21 16.27
C ASP A 570 22.11 10.91 14.79
N SER A 571 21.51 9.87 14.20
CA SER A 571 21.70 9.54 12.78
C SER A 571 20.63 10.15 11.86
N TRP A 572 19.78 11.03 12.38
CA TRP A 572 18.63 11.59 11.66
C TRP A 572 19.00 12.67 10.66
N TYR A 573 20.22 13.20 10.73
CA TYR A 573 20.80 14.08 9.70
C TYR A 573 21.06 13.36 8.36
N LEU A 574 21.11 12.02 8.35
CA LEU A 574 21.29 11.23 7.12
C LEU A 574 19.99 11.24 6.29
N GLU A 575 20.12 11.34 4.97
CA GLU A 575 18.97 11.49 4.08
C GLU A 575 18.80 10.27 3.18
N ALA A 576 17.55 9.82 3.01
CA ALA A 576 17.21 8.82 2.00
C ALA A 576 17.42 9.45 0.62
N LYS A 577 18.52 9.08 -0.04
CA LYS A 577 18.90 9.47 -1.40
C LYS A 577 19.26 8.21 -2.17
N GLU A 578 19.15 8.25 -3.50
CA GLU A 578 19.90 7.31 -4.32
C GLU A 578 21.39 7.51 -4.03
N ALA A 579 21.98 6.56 -3.30
CA ALA A 579 23.36 6.61 -2.85
C ALA A 579 24.22 5.58 -3.59
N THR A 580 25.49 5.91 -3.78
CA THR A 580 26.51 5.00 -4.31
C THR A 580 26.88 3.92 -3.28
N ASN A 581 26.81 4.22 -1.98
CA ASN A 581 26.98 3.27 -0.88
C ASN A 581 25.61 2.81 -0.37
N LYS A 582 25.03 1.83 -1.08
CA LYS A 582 23.71 1.26 -0.76
C LYS A 582 23.77 0.38 0.48
N VAL A 583 22.63 0.24 1.18
CA VAL A 583 22.42 -0.91 2.06
C VAL A 583 22.52 -2.17 1.20
N LEU A 584 23.47 -3.05 1.53
CA LEU A 584 23.73 -4.28 0.79
C LEU A 584 23.12 -5.48 1.52
N PHE A 585 22.88 -6.54 0.78
CA PHE A 585 22.31 -7.78 1.31
C PHE A 585 23.18 -8.98 0.96
N GLY A 586 22.98 -10.08 1.67
CA GLY A 586 23.48 -11.40 1.29
C GLY A 586 22.71 -12.50 1.99
N ASP A 587 23.30 -13.70 2.10
CA ASP A 587 22.66 -14.81 2.80
C ASP A 587 22.55 -14.53 4.30
N ARG A 588 21.34 -14.18 4.74
CA ARG A 588 20.92 -13.87 6.11
C ARG A 588 21.77 -12.79 6.79
N PHE A 589 22.16 -11.75 6.04
CA PHE A 589 22.71 -10.53 6.62
C PHE A 589 22.34 -9.28 5.82
N ILE A 590 22.27 -8.14 6.51
CA ILE A 590 22.18 -6.80 5.95
C ILE A 590 23.51 -6.09 6.25
N GLN A 591 24.03 -5.38 5.27
CA GLN A 591 25.24 -4.58 5.40
C GLN A 591 24.93 -3.09 5.26
N ILE A 592 25.37 -2.30 6.24
CA ILE A 592 25.24 -0.85 6.30
C ILE A 592 26.65 -0.29 6.43
N GLY A 593 27.18 0.29 5.36
CA GLY A 593 28.59 0.67 5.26
C GLY A 593 29.53 -0.52 5.52
N GLN A 594 30.37 -0.40 6.55
CA GLN A 594 31.34 -1.37 7.03
C GLN A 594 30.79 -2.30 8.12
N TRP A 595 29.50 -2.22 8.41
CA TRP A 595 28.84 -3.03 9.43
C TRP A 595 27.91 -4.05 8.80
N ARG A 596 27.88 -5.25 9.36
CA ARG A 596 26.93 -6.32 9.01
C ARG A 596 26.11 -6.70 10.23
N LEU A 597 24.82 -6.88 10.02
CA LEU A 597 23.89 -7.43 11.00
C LEU A 597 23.19 -8.66 10.40
N GLY A 598 23.20 -9.80 11.09
CA GLY A 598 22.69 -11.02 10.49
C GLY A 598 22.76 -12.27 11.36
N GLU A 599 22.11 -13.32 10.87
CA GLU A 599 22.14 -14.66 11.47
C GLU A 599 23.47 -15.34 11.12
N VAL A 600 24.29 -15.60 12.14
CA VAL A 600 25.55 -16.34 12.01
C VAL A 600 25.25 -17.84 11.87
N ASP A 601 24.38 -18.34 12.75
CA ASP A 601 23.84 -19.70 12.72
C ASP A 601 22.43 -19.70 13.33
N ALA A 602 21.76 -20.86 13.38
CA ALA A 602 20.39 -20.99 13.87
C ALA A 602 20.17 -20.50 15.32
N THR A 603 21.24 -20.27 16.09
CA THR A 603 21.21 -19.89 17.50
C THR A 603 21.86 -18.54 17.79
N HIS A 604 22.54 -17.90 16.82
CA HIS A 604 23.27 -16.64 17.02
C HIS A 604 22.96 -15.60 15.94
N PHE A 605 22.64 -14.38 16.39
CA PHE A 605 22.53 -13.18 15.57
C PHE A 605 23.63 -12.19 15.99
N SER A 606 24.28 -11.54 15.04
CA SER A 606 25.49 -10.74 15.28
C SER A 606 25.40 -9.38 14.59
N ILE A 607 25.93 -8.34 15.25
CA ILE A 607 26.36 -7.10 14.61
C ILE A 607 27.90 -7.09 14.61
N SER A 608 28.53 -6.99 13.43
CA SER A 608 29.98 -7.07 13.28
C SER A 608 30.52 -6.07 12.26
N HIS A 609 31.71 -5.56 12.53
CA HIS A 609 32.43 -4.61 11.70
C HIS A 609 33.37 -5.32 10.73
N SER A 610 33.68 -4.68 9.59
CA SER A 610 34.57 -5.21 8.56
C SER A 610 35.99 -5.54 9.01
N SER A 611 36.41 -5.07 10.19
CA SER A 611 37.67 -5.45 10.85
C SER A 611 37.64 -6.87 11.45
N GLY A 612 36.48 -7.54 11.46
CA GLY A 612 36.24 -8.79 12.18
C GLY A 612 35.85 -8.59 13.66
N ALA A 613 35.77 -7.34 14.12
CA ALA A 613 35.29 -7.04 15.46
C ALA A 613 33.77 -7.24 15.55
N VAL A 614 33.31 -7.85 16.65
CA VAL A 614 31.88 -8.09 16.91
C VAL A 614 31.39 -7.07 17.93
N GLY A 615 30.32 -6.33 17.60
CA GLY A 615 29.72 -5.34 18.49
C GLY A 615 28.78 -5.97 19.53
N GLN A 616 27.91 -6.88 19.11
CA GLN A 616 26.98 -7.60 19.99
C GLN A 616 26.52 -8.90 19.35
N ILE A 617 26.26 -9.89 20.22
CA ILE A 617 25.67 -11.18 19.84
C ILE A 617 24.41 -11.41 20.65
N TRP A 618 23.33 -11.77 19.95
CA TRP A 618 22.05 -12.16 20.51
C TRP A 618 21.83 -13.66 20.29
N ARG A 619 21.41 -14.36 21.35
CA ARG A 619 21.21 -15.81 21.33
C ARG A 619 19.74 -16.15 21.23
N SER A 620 19.44 -17.27 20.57
CA SER A 620 18.07 -17.81 20.48
C SER A 620 17.43 -18.13 21.83
N ASP A 621 18.22 -18.27 22.90
CA ASP A 621 17.73 -18.47 24.27
C ASP A 621 17.25 -17.17 24.97
N GLY A 622 17.24 -16.05 24.25
CA GLY A 622 16.79 -14.76 24.76
C GLY A 622 17.85 -13.98 25.53
N THR A 623 19.09 -14.45 25.60
CA THR A 623 20.19 -13.74 26.26
C THR A 623 21.13 -13.03 25.28
N ARG A 624 21.82 -12.00 25.79
CA ARG A 624 22.99 -11.40 25.13
C ARG A 624 24.24 -12.19 25.50
N HIS A 625 25.14 -12.39 24.54
CA HIS A 625 26.44 -12.97 24.86
C HIS A 625 27.30 -11.95 25.65
N PRO A 626 27.89 -12.32 26.81
CA PRO A 626 28.61 -11.38 27.68
C PRO A 626 30.03 -11.03 27.18
N HIS A 627 30.58 -11.82 26.27
CA HIS A 627 31.90 -11.60 25.67
C HIS A 627 31.80 -11.60 24.16
N VAL A 628 32.06 -10.46 23.52
CA VAL A 628 32.19 -10.41 22.06
C VAL A 628 33.53 -11.04 21.68
N ASN A 629 33.47 -12.23 21.07
CA ASN A 629 34.61 -12.87 20.43
C ASN A 629 34.49 -12.70 18.92
N ASN A 630 35.62 -12.76 18.21
CA ASN A 630 35.65 -12.63 16.75
C ASN A 630 35.21 -13.92 16.04
N TYR A 631 34.73 -14.94 16.76
CA TYR A 631 34.32 -16.21 16.16
C TYR A 631 32.95 -16.11 15.49
N TRP A 632 32.09 -15.20 15.95
CA TRP A 632 30.72 -15.00 15.43
C TRP A 632 30.59 -13.70 14.61
N ASP A 633 31.65 -13.31 13.92
CA ASP A 633 31.60 -12.20 12.97
C ASP A 633 31.04 -12.64 11.61
N LEU A 634 30.53 -11.70 10.81
CA LEU A 634 29.94 -11.96 9.49
C LEU A 634 30.90 -11.65 8.31
N TRP A 635 32.16 -11.34 8.61
CA TRP A 635 33.17 -10.85 7.66
C TRP A 635 34.32 -11.81 7.44
N THR A 636 34.56 -12.77 8.34
CA THR A 636 35.73 -13.64 8.29
C THR A 636 35.42 -15.10 8.57
N GLY A 637 36.42 -15.96 8.35
CA GLY A 637 36.39 -17.37 8.74
C GLY A 637 35.25 -18.17 8.10
N ALA A 638 34.69 -19.09 8.90
CA ALA A 638 33.62 -20.00 8.48
C ALA A 638 32.25 -19.31 8.26
N ASN A 639 32.11 -18.07 8.72
CA ASN A 639 30.84 -17.33 8.69
C ASN A 639 30.80 -16.28 7.57
N TYR A 640 31.91 -16.07 6.85
CA TYR A 640 31.95 -15.15 5.74
C TYR A 640 30.94 -15.53 4.65
N ARG A 641 30.11 -14.56 4.26
CA ARG A 641 29.16 -14.67 3.15
C ARG A 641 29.32 -13.48 2.22
N PRO A 642 29.39 -13.68 0.89
CA PRO A 642 29.51 -12.57 -0.04
C PRO A 642 28.21 -11.74 -0.06
N VAL A 643 28.36 -10.46 -0.43
CA VAL A 643 27.20 -9.65 -0.83
C VAL A 643 26.55 -10.30 -2.05
N GLY A 644 25.23 -10.37 -2.07
CA GLY A 644 24.47 -11.06 -3.10
C GLY A 644 22.96 -10.96 -2.88
N PRO A 645 22.18 -11.90 -3.42
CA PRO A 645 20.74 -11.93 -3.20
C PRO A 645 20.39 -11.96 -1.70
N PRO A 646 19.31 -11.30 -1.25
CA PRO A 646 18.87 -11.22 0.15
C PRO A 646 18.27 -12.55 0.65
N THR A 647 19.04 -13.64 0.55
CA THR A 647 18.57 -15.00 0.88
C THR A 647 18.29 -15.10 2.36
N GLY A 648 17.13 -15.64 2.73
CA GLY A 648 16.72 -15.73 4.13
C GLY A 648 16.40 -14.38 4.78
N ILE A 649 16.19 -13.31 4.00
CA ILE A 649 15.74 -12.01 4.49
C ILE A 649 14.33 -11.76 3.99
N THR A 650 13.42 -11.42 4.90
CA THR A 650 12.05 -11.03 4.57
C THR A 650 11.66 -9.81 5.38
N PHE A 651 10.71 -9.05 4.86
CA PHE A 651 10.30 -7.79 5.45
C PHE A 651 8.88 -7.89 5.98
N GLY A 652 8.57 -7.05 6.97
CA GLY A 652 7.20 -6.80 7.38
C GLY A 652 6.99 -5.31 7.60
N ASP A 653 5.84 -4.98 8.17
CA ASP A 653 5.57 -3.61 8.60
C ASP A 653 6.53 -3.22 9.73
N ARG A 654 7.46 -2.28 9.49
CA ARG A 654 8.45 -1.81 10.47
C ARG A 654 9.27 -2.91 11.16
N PHE A 655 9.58 -4.00 10.47
CA PHE A 655 10.58 -4.97 10.94
C PHE A 655 11.22 -5.71 9.77
N VAL A 656 12.43 -6.22 10.00
CA VAL A 656 13.13 -7.13 9.09
C VAL A 656 13.31 -8.46 9.79
N GLN A 657 12.98 -9.55 9.11
CA GLN A 657 13.29 -10.90 9.53
C GLN A 657 14.53 -11.38 8.76
N ILE A 658 15.52 -11.87 9.51
CA ILE A 658 16.79 -12.38 9.00
C ILE A 658 16.93 -13.80 9.56
N GLY A 659 16.63 -14.77 8.73
CA GLY A 659 16.48 -16.17 9.09
C GLY A 659 15.51 -16.38 10.26
N GLY A 660 16.01 -16.88 11.40
CA GLY A 660 15.25 -17.13 12.62
C GLY A 660 15.04 -15.90 13.52
N PHE A 661 15.64 -14.75 13.20
CA PHE A 661 15.61 -13.55 14.03
C PHE A 661 14.79 -12.44 13.38
N ARG A 662 14.20 -11.56 14.20
CA ARG A 662 13.60 -10.30 13.75
C ARG A 662 14.22 -9.12 14.48
N ILE A 663 14.43 -8.04 13.74
CA ILE A 663 14.74 -6.72 14.29
C ILE A 663 13.69 -5.72 13.81
N GLY A 664 13.23 -4.83 14.68
CA GLY A 664 12.31 -3.79 14.23
C GLY A 664 11.62 -3.00 15.32
N ASP A 665 10.86 -2.01 14.89
CA ASP A 665 10.05 -1.15 15.74
C ASP A 665 8.78 -1.88 16.19
N ALA A 666 8.69 -2.17 17.48
CA ALA A 666 7.58 -2.91 18.07
C ALA A 666 6.32 -2.05 18.23
N ASP A 667 6.46 -0.79 18.63
CA ASP A 667 5.34 0.06 19.07
C ASP A 667 5.57 1.58 18.94
N GLY A 668 6.61 2.03 18.25
CA GLY A 668 7.03 3.43 18.16
C GLY A 668 7.85 3.93 19.34
N ARG A 669 8.03 3.11 20.39
CA ARG A 669 8.86 3.43 21.57
C ARG A 669 9.93 2.41 21.87
N HIS A 670 9.83 1.21 21.28
CA HIS A 670 10.74 0.10 21.51
C HIS A 670 11.26 -0.49 20.19
N PHE A 671 12.57 -0.48 19.99
CA PHE A 671 13.22 -1.29 18.97
C PHE A 671 13.59 -2.64 19.55
N SER A 672 13.22 -3.72 18.89
CA SER A 672 13.32 -5.08 19.42
C SER A 672 14.26 -5.93 18.58
N VAL A 673 15.04 -6.77 19.26
CA VAL A 673 15.73 -7.94 18.67
C VAL A 673 15.07 -9.18 19.27
N ALA A 674 14.45 -10.02 18.44
CA ALA A 674 13.67 -11.18 18.87
C ALA A 674 14.01 -12.43 18.06
N TYR A 675 13.68 -13.60 18.62
CA TYR A 675 13.83 -14.91 17.98
C TYR A 675 12.47 -15.55 17.67
N LYS A 676 12.43 -16.48 16.72
CA LYS A 676 11.21 -17.03 16.12
C LYS A 676 10.26 -17.77 17.04
N ASP A 677 10.70 -18.13 18.25
CA ASP A 677 9.83 -18.68 19.29
C ASP A 677 9.02 -17.61 20.03
N GLY A 678 9.18 -16.34 19.66
CA GLY A 678 8.52 -15.19 20.27
C GLY A 678 9.33 -14.52 21.37
N THR A 679 10.51 -15.06 21.73
CA THR A 679 11.37 -14.50 22.76
C THR A 679 12.07 -13.24 22.27
N THR A 680 11.90 -12.15 23.00
CA THR A 680 12.61 -10.89 22.82
C THR A 680 13.92 -10.94 23.62
N ILE A 681 15.03 -10.70 22.91
CA ILE A 681 16.41 -10.85 23.40
C ILE A 681 16.95 -9.51 23.93
N GLU A 682 16.59 -8.41 23.27
CA GLU A 682 16.94 -7.06 23.71
C GLU A 682 15.91 -6.06 23.18
N ILE A 683 15.65 -5.03 23.97
CA ILE A 683 14.92 -3.85 23.52
C ILE A 683 15.76 -2.58 23.72
N PHE A 684 15.61 -1.64 22.80
CA PHE A 684 16.08 -0.27 22.91
C PHE A 684 14.86 0.62 23.08
N ARG A 685 14.91 1.59 23.99
CA ARG A 685 13.81 2.51 24.29
C ARG A 685 14.03 3.89 23.74
N ASP A 686 12.94 4.58 23.43
CA ASP A 686 12.90 5.95 22.93
C ASP A 686 13.55 6.99 23.87
N ASP A 687 13.78 6.63 25.14
CA ASP A 687 14.57 7.39 26.11
C ASP A 687 16.09 7.15 26.02
N GLY A 688 16.55 6.29 25.11
CA GLY A 688 17.95 5.96 24.90
C GLY A 688 18.49 4.85 25.81
N LEU A 689 17.65 4.15 26.59
CA LEU A 689 18.10 3.01 27.39
C LEU A 689 17.95 1.68 26.63
N ALA A 690 18.80 0.70 26.94
CA ALA A 690 18.73 -0.66 26.41
C ALA A 690 18.51 -1.69 27.54
N PHE A 691 17.66 -2.69 27.29
CA PHE A 691 17.31 -3.72 28.26
C PHE A 691 17.41 -5.11 27.65
N GLY A 692 18.25 -5.96 28.24
CA GLY A 692 18.39 -7.36 27.85
C GLY A 692 17.23 -8.25 28.30
N GLY A 693 17.04 -9.35 27.58
CA GLY A 693 16.15 -10.45 27.90
C GLY A 693 16.80 -11.55 28.75
N PRO A 694 16.19 -12.75 28.82
CA PRO A 694 15.02 -13.18 28.04
C PRO A 694 13.71 -12.50 28.50
N ARG A 695 12.82 -12.19 27.54
CA ARG A 695 11.49 -11.61 27.79
C ARG A 695 10.53 -11.91 26.64
N ASN A 696 9.23 -11.74 26.86
CA ASN A 696 8.18 -12.10 25.88
C ASN A 696 7.32 -10.89 25.45
N ASP A 697 7.65 -9.70 25.93
CA ASP A 697 7.06 -8.43 25.52
C ASP A 697 7.85 -7.78 24.38
N TYR A 698 7.22 -6.81 23.70
CA TYR A 698 7.81 -6.04 22.61
C TYR A 698 8.41 -6.88 21.47
N THR A 699 7.89 -8.09 21.25
CA THR A 699 8.30 -8.94 20.12
C THR A 699 7.65 -8.46 18.83
N THR A 700 8.38 -8.56 17.72
CA THR A 700 7.82 -8.37 16.38
C THR A 700 7.29 -9.67 15.78
N PHE A 701 7.51 -10.82 16.44
CA PHE A 701 6.90 -12.09 16.06
C PHE A 701 5.38 -12.08 16.33
N GLY A 702 4.63 -12.74 15.46
CA GLY A 702 3.16 -12.62 15.39
C GLY A 702 2.66 -11.55 14.42
N ARG A 703 3.53 -10.63 13.96
CA ARG A 703 3.23 -9.71 12.86
C ARG A 703 3.44 -10.39 11.50
N SER A 704 2.56 -10.13 10.54
CA SER A 704 2.63 -10.71 9.20
C SER A 704 3.83 -10.19 8.41
N LEU A 705 4.43 -11.09 7.62
CA LEU A 705 5.39 -10.72 6.58
C LEU A 705 4.68 -9.98 5.45
N ARG A 706 5.42 -9.16 4.71
CA ARG A 706 4.97 -8.42 3.54
C ARG A 706 5.88 -8.76 2.36
N GLU A 707 5.28 -9.03 1.20
CA GLU A 707 6.03 -8.99 -0.06
C GLU A 707 6.31 -7.51 -0.37
N CYS A 708 7.57 -7.13 -0.31
CA CYS A 708 8.01 -5.81 -0.70
C CYS A 708 9.43 -5.88 -1.25
N TRP A 709 9.76 -4.88 -2.04
CA TRP A 709 11.05 -4.73 -2.70
C TRP A 709 11.76 -3.57 -2.00
N VAL A 710 13.04 -3.74 -1.65
CA VAL A 710 13.89 -2.63 -1.25
C VAL A 710 14.54 -2.14 -2.53
N VAL A 711 14.12 -0.97 -3.01
CA VAL A 711 14.64 -0.32 -4.23
C VAL A 711 16.01 0.30 -3.96
#